data_AF-A0A514JM64-F1
#
_entry.id   AF-A0A514JM64-F1
#
_cell.length_a   1.000
_cell.length_b   1.000
_cell.length_c   1.000
_cell.angle_alpha   90.00
_cell.angle_beta   90.00
_cell.angle_gamma   90.00
#
_symmetry.space_group_name_H-M   'P 1'
#
loop_
_entity.id
_entity.type
_entity.pdbx_description
1 polymer ?
#
loop_
_entity_poly.entity_id
_entity_poly.type
_entity_poly.pdbx_seq_one_letter_code
_entity_poly.pdbx_strand_id
1 'polypeptide(L)'
;MNPADDTEAPATAHHRPEGAATAGPRPPGGTARPLRVAVIGGGPGGLYAAALLKRLDPAREITVWERNAPDDTFGFGVVLSDETLGGIEHADPVVYAALQRDFVRWDEIDIVHRGVRQTSGGHGFAALGRHRLLRILQERCRALGVVLHFGVQAPDPAVLARTHDLVVAADGVHSGTREAFAEVFRPRITVHRCRYIWLAADFAFDAFRFEIVRTEHGVMQLHGYPYSRPSPDHHPSTRPSGPQDHGASTVIVEMREEVWRAAGFDETEESESVERCAKIFADALGGRPLKSNNSTWTTFRTVVNERWSHGNVVLLGDAAHTAHFSIGSGTKLAVEDALALAACLDEHASPADALAAYEAERRPVVASTQRAARASLEWFENLSMYLGQSPRQFAFNLLTRSRRVTHDNLRLRDPRFTGAVERAFGCPPGTPPMFTPFRLREVTLRNRVVVSPMDMYSAVDGVPGDFHLVHLGARALGGAGLVMTEMVCVSPEGRITPGCAGLYTGRQAEAWRRITDFVHRQAPGTAIGVQLGHSGRKGSTKLMWEGMDEPLDDGNWPLVAASPLPYKPGSQVPREMSRAQLTDMREQFAAAALRAARAGFDLLELHCAHGYLLSGFLSPLTNHRTDAYGGSLEGRLRFPLEVFDAVRAVWPQERPMTVRISATDWAEGGTSAEESVAIARAFAAHGADAVDVSAGQVVAGERPEFGRSYQTPFADRIRHEAGVPVIAVGAISSWDDVNSLILAGRTDLCALARPHLYDPHWTLHAAAEQGYEGPGVVWPAPYRAGSRRPVTGRTDAPRPRLTLHGTGQDV
;
A
#
# COMPACT_ATOMS: atom_id res chain seq x y z
N MET A 1 21.32 4.42 -7.12
CA MET A 1 20.38 3.47 -7.74
C MET A 1 19.03 4.19 -7.86
N ASN A 2 18.70 4.66 -9.07
CA ASN A 2 17.55 5.54 -9.33
C ASN A 2 16.22 4.79 -9.14
N PRO A 3 15.30 5.24 -8.27
CA PRO A 3 13.92 4.79 -8.33
C PRO A 3 13.21 5.56 -9.44
N ALA A 4 12.69 4.82 -10.42
CA ALA A 4 11.93 5.32 -11.54
C ALA A 4 10.68 6.10 -11.08
N ASP A 5 10.37 7.14 -11.85
CA ASP A 5 9.16 7.96 -11.78
C ASP A 5 7.89 7.10 -11.83
N ASP A 6 7.20 6.99 -10.69
CA ASP A 6 5.78 6.65 -10.64
C ASP A 6 5.03 7.94 -10.28
N THR A 7 4.76 8.76 -11.29
CA THR A 7 3.78 9.85 -11.20
C THR A 7 2.45 9.35 -11.78
N GLU A 8 1.43 9.24 -10.93
CA GLU A 8 0.04 9.09 -11.37
C GLU A 8 -0.33 10.32 -12.21
N ALA A 9 -0.42 10.13 -13.53
CA ALA A 9 -0.96 11.14 -14.43
C ALA A 9 -2.50 11.18 -14.30
N PRO A 10 -3.12 12.38 -14.30
CA PRO A 10 -4.57 12.50 -14.24
C PRO A 10 -5.17 12.07 -15.59
N ALA A 11 -6.21 11.23 -15.52
CA ALA A 11 -7.00 10.85 -16.68
C ALA A 11 -7.63 12.08 -17.35
N THR A 12 -7.21 12.42 -18.58
CA THR A 12 -8.03 13.20 -19.53
C THR A 12 -7.59 13.01 -20.99
N ALA A 13 -8.60 13.05 -21.87
CA ALA A 13 -8.59 13.32 -23.31
C ALA A 13 -8.20 12.16 -24.26
N HIS A 14 -9.25 11.51 -24.79
CA HIS A 14 -9.20 10.71 -26.02
C HIS A 14 -8.59 11.51 -27.18
N HIS A 15 -7.38 11.16 -27.57
CA HIS A 15 -6.85 11.49 -28.90
C HIS A 15 -7.45 10.49 -29.89
N ARG A 16 -8.38 10.94 -30.74
CA ARG A 16 -8.69 10.25 -32.00
C ARG A 16 -7.44 10.32 -32.90
N PRO A 17 -6.93 9.21 -33.42
CA PRO A 17 -6.07 9.27 -34.59
C PRO A 17 -6.98 9.40 -35.82
N GLU A 18 -7.10 10.61 -36.36
CA GLU A 18 -7.45 10.78 -37.76
C GLU A 18 -6.28 10.26 -38.60
N GLY A 19 -6.51 9.11 -39.23
CA GLY A 19 -5.54 8.42 -40.07
C GLY A 19 -6.17 7.15 -40.60
N ALA A 20 -7.16 7.30 -41.49
CA ALA A 20 -7.73 6.18 -42.22
C ALA A 20 -6.66 5.59 -43.15
N ALA A 21 -5.89 4.62 -42.64
CA ALA A 21 -5.09 3.74 -43.47
C ALA A 21 -6.05 2.79 -44.19
N THR A 22 -6.23 3.02 -45.49
CA THR A 22 -6.93 2.14 -46.40
C THR A 22 -6.39 0.72 -46.29
N ALA A 23 -7.22 -0.20 -45.80
CA ALA A 23 -6.92 -1.63 -45.77
C ALA A 23 -6.70 -2.14 -47.21
N GLY A 24 -5.46 -2.51 -47.53
CA GLY A 24 -5.17 -3.25 -48.75
C GLY A 24 -5.76 -4.67 -48.68
N PRO A 25 -6.19 -5.25 -49.81
CA PRO A 25 -6.81 -6.57 -49.80
C PRO A 25 -5.80 -7.64 -49.39
N ARG A 26 -6.17 -8.46 -48.39
CA ARG A 26 -5.46 -9.69 -48.00
C ARG A 26 -5.31 -10.59 -49.24
N PRO A 27 -4.12 -11.16 -49.52
CA PRO A 27 -3.95 -12.10 -50.62
C PRO A 27 -4.74 -13.39 -50.33
N PRO A 28 -5.29 -14.07 -51.35
CA PRO A 28 -6.12 -15.24 -51.13
C PRO A 28 -5.28 -16.50 -50.86
N GLY A 29 -5.67 -17.23 -49.82
CA GLY A 29 -5.68 -18.70 -49.80
C GLY A 29 -4.35 -19.45 -49.89
N GLY A 30 -3.57 -19.45 -48.81
CA GLY A 30 -2.80 -20.63 -48.42
C GLY A 30 -3.60 -21.39 -47.37
N THR A 31 -3.81 -22.70 -47.54
CA THR A 31 -4.48 -23.57 -46.56
C THR A 31 -3.65 -23.69 -45.28
N ALA A 32 -3.68 -22.65 -44.43
CA ALA A 32 -3.13 -22.72 -43.10
C ALA A 32 -4.06 -23.60 -42.26
N ARG A 33 -3.52 -24.70 -41.71
CA ARG A 33 -4.23 -25.54 -40.75
C ARG A 33 -4.77 -24.64 -39.62
N PRO A 34 -6.01 -24.85 -39.16
CA PRO A 34 -6.55 -24.07 -38.03
C PRO A 34 -5.62 -24.17 -36.82
N LEU A 35 -5.38 -23.02 -36.17
CA LEU A 35 -4.56 -22.96 -34.95
C LEU A 35 -5.21 -23.80 -33.85
N ARG A 36 -4.41 -24.67 -33.24
CA ARG A 36 -4.82 -25.54 -32.14
C ARG A 36 -4.44 -24.89 -30.82
N VAL A 37 -5.42 -24.66 -29.98
CA VAL A 37 -5.25 -24.04 -28.66
C VAL A 37 -5.65 -25.04 -27.58
N ALA A 38 -4.71 -25.33 -26.68
CA ALA A 38 -4.98 -26.08 -25.46
C ALA A 38 -5.21 -25.10 -24.30
N VAL A 39 -6.27 -25.33 -23.52
CA VAL A 39 -6.54 -24.57 -22.30
C VAL A 39 -6.56 -25.54 -21.12
N ILE A 40 -5.67 -25.31 -20.15
CA ILE A 40 -5.56 -26.10 -18.93
C ILE A 40 -6.28 -25.34 -17.83
N GLY A 41 -7.43 -25.85 -17.37
CA GLY A 41 -8.28 -25.22 -16.35
C GLY A 41 -9.56 -24.60 -16.93
N GLY A 42 -10.70 -25.01 -16.37
CA GLY A 42 -12.06 -24.56 -16.70
C GLY A 42 -12.62 -23.52 -15.72
N GLY A 43 -11.77 -22.74 -15.06
CA GLY A 43 -12.17 -21.58 -14.27
C GLY A 43 -12.61 -20.38 -15.13
N PRO A 44 -13.00 -19.24 -14.52
CA PRO A 44 -13.48 -18.07 -15.26
C PRO A 44 -12.51 -17.55 -16.31
N GLY A 45 -11.21 -17.47 -15.98
CA GLY A 45 -10.18 -17.02 -16.91
C GLY A 45 -9.99 -17.98 -18.10
N GLY A 46 -9.86 -19.28 -17.85
CA GLY A 46 -9.66 -20.29 -18.91
C GLY A 46 -10.85 -20.42 -19.85
N LEU A 47 -12.08 -20.51 -19.30
CA LEU A 47 -13.30 -20.56 -20.13
C LEU A 47 -13.49 -19.27 -20.93
N TYR A 48 -13.26 -18.11 -20.33
CA TYR A 48 -13.46 -16.85 -21.04
C TYR A 48 -12.40 -16.62 -22.11
N ALA A 49 -11.13 -16.95 -21.85
CA ALA A 49 -10.07 -16.94 -22.87
C ALA A 49 -10.43 -17.85 -24.05
N ALA A 50 -10.92 -19.07 -23.79
CA ALA A 50 -11.37 -19.99 -24.84
C ALA A 50 -12.51 -19.40 -25.68
N ALA A 51 -13.53 -18.81 -25.04
CA ALA A 51 -14.64 -18.17 -25.73
C ALA A 51 -14.20 -16.97 -26.59
N LEU A 52 -13.35 -16.10 -26.06
CA LEU A 52 -12.83 -14.93 -26.78
C LEU A 52 -11.97 -15.35 -27.97
N LEU A 53 -11.04 -16.29 -27.78
CA LEU A 53 -10.18 -16.78 -28.85
C LEU A 53 -10.99 -17.43 -29.97
N LYS A 54 -12.02 -18.21 -29.65
CA LYS A 54 -12.92 -18.82 -30.66
C LYS A 54 -13.74 -17.78 -31.41
N ARG A 55 -14.07 -16.65 -30.79
CA ARG A 55 -14.81 -15.55 -31.42
C ARG A 55 -13.96 -14.70 -32.36
N LEU A 56 -12.71 -14.46 -31.99
CA LEU A 56 -11.76 -13.74 -32.84
C LEU A 56 -11.50 -14.51 -34.15
N ASP A 57 -11.40 -15.85 -34.07
CA ASP A 57 -11.31 -16.71 -35.25
C ASP A 57 -12.06 -18.04 -35.03
N PRO A 58 -13.24 -18.21 -35.65
CA PRO A 58 -14.04 -19.42 -35.56
C PRO A 58 -13.35 -20.69 -36.07
N ALA A 59 -12.31 -20.56 -36.91
CA ALA A 59 -11.58 -21.70 -37.45
C ALA A 59 -10.70 -22.38 -36.38
N ARG A 60 -10.30 -21.68 -35.31
CA ARG A 60 -9.41 -22.21 -34.26
C ARG A 60 -9.97 -23.48 -33.61
N GLU A 61 -9.15 -24.51 -33.45
CA GLU A 61 -9.50 -25.73 -32.72
C GLU A 61 -9.12 -25.52 -31.25
N ILE A 62 -10.12 -25.41 -30.37
CA ILE A 62 -9.87 -25.10 -28.95
C ILE A 62 -10.39 -26.24 -28.06
N THR A 63 -9.54 -26.72 -27.18
CA THR A 63 -9.87 -27.75 -26.19
C THR A 63 -9.54 -27.27 -24.78
N VAL A 64 -10.50 -27.39 -23.86
CA VAL A 64 -10.37 -27.07 -22.45
C VAL A 64 -10.40 -28.35 -21.64
N TRP A 65 -9.44 -28.53 -20.74
CA TRP A 65 -9.43 -29.61 -19.75
C TRP A 65 -9.63 -29.04 -18.35
N GLU A 66 -10.61 -29.58 -17.62
CA GLU A 66 -10.91 -29.27 -16.23
C GLU A 66 -10.95 -30.56 -15.41
N ARG A 67 -10.17 -30.58 -14.33
CA ARG A 67 -10.02 -31.75 -13.46
C ARG A 67 -11.26 -32.01 -12.60
N ASN A 68 -12.02 -30.97 -12.28
CA ASN A 68 -13.22 -31.07 -11.46
C ASN A 68 -14.48 -31.27 -12.32
N ALA A 69 -15.59 -31.65 -11.69
CA ALA A 69 -16.87 -31.71 -12.39
C ALA A 69 -17.34 -30.30 -12.81
N PRO A 70 -18.24 -30.18 -13.81
CA PRO A 70 -18.70 -28.87 -14.30
C PRO A 70 -19.34 -27.97 -13.23
N ASP A 71 -19.90 -28.61 -12.20
CA ASP A 71 -20.66 -27.96 -11.12
C ASP A 71 -19.84 -27.81 -9.83
N ASP A 72 -18.62 -28.37 -9.77
CA ASP A 72 -17.73 -28.25 -8.62
C ASP A 72 -17.16 -26.83 -8.55
N THR A 73 -17.52 -26.09 -7.51
CA THR A 73 -17.06 -24.72 -7.31
C THR A 73 -16.45 -24.53 -5.93
N PHE A 74 -15.25 -23.93 -5.90
CA PHE A 74 -14.66 -23.43 -4.66
C PHE A 74 -15.10 -21.97 -4.42
N GLY A 75 -15.82 -21.74 -3.33
CA GLY A 75 -16.44 -20.44 -3.01
C GLY A 75 -17.80 -20.23 -3.69
N PHE A 76 -18.49 -19.15 -3.28
CA PHE A 76 -19.91 -18.95 -3.60
C PHE A 76 -20.17 -17.79 -4.54
N GLY A 77 -20.02 -16.54 -4.09
CA GLY A 77 -20.30 -15.34 -4.89
C GLY A 77 -19.03 -14.69 -5.43
N VAL A 78 -19.12 -14.10 -6.62
CA VAL A 78 -18.04 -13.32 -7.25
C VAL A 78 -18.49 -11.87 -7.42
N VAL A 79 -17.65 -10.94 -6.98
CA VAL A 79 -17.82 -9.50 -7.22
C VAL A 79 -17.10 -9.11 -8.50
N LEU A 80 -17.75 -8.37 -9.38
CA LEU A 80 -17.16 -7.76 -10.58
C LEU A 80 -17.35 -6.25 -10.53
N SER A 81 -16.33 -5.48 -10.89
CA SER A 81 -16.44 -4.02 -10.98
C SER A 81 -17.05 -3.58 -12.30
N ASP A 82 -17.71 -2.42 -12.31
CA ASP A 82 -18.32 -1.84 -13.51
C ASP A 82 -17.35 -1.70 -14.69
N GLU A 83 -16.09 -1.37 -14.43
CA GLU A 83 -15.02 -1.33 -15.44
C GLU A 83 -14.84 -2.68 -16.15
N THR A 84 -14.71 -3.76 -15.38
CA THR A 84 -14.60 -5.13 -15.90
C THR A 84 -15.85 -5.51 -16.67
N LEU A 85 -17.03 -5.09 -16.20
CA LEU A 85 -18.29 -5.33 -16.89
C LEU A 85 -18.36 -4.60 -18.24
N GLY A 86 -17.86 -3.35 -18.33
CA GLY A 86 -17.76 -2.62 -19.58
C GLY A 86 -16.79 -3.26 -20.58
N GLY A 87 -15.67 -3.82 -20.09
CA GLY A 87 -14.75 -4.61 -20.92
C GLY A 87 -15.41 -5.87 -21.49
N ILE A 88 -16.20 -6.58 -20.69
CA ILE A 88 -16.98 -7.74 -21.13
C ILE A 88 -18.08 -7.32 -22.12
N GLU A 89 -18.75 -6.19 -21.90
CA GLU A 89 -19.78 -5.66 -22.81
C GLU A 89 -19.23 -5.43 -24.21
N HIS A 90 -18.08 -4.76 -24.31
CA HIS A 90 -17.43 -4.49 -25.59
C HIS A 90 -16.95 -5.80 -26.25
N ALA A 91 -16.30 -6.66 -25.48
CA ALA A 91 -15.72 -7.87 -26.00
C ALA A 91 -16.79 -8.90 -26.38
N ASP A 92 -17.67 -9.30 -25.45
CA ASP A 92 -18.72 -10.33 -25.62
C ASP A 92 -20.10 -9.87 -25.07
N PRO A 93 -20.91 -9.17 -25.89
CA PRO A 93 -22.24 -8.69 -25.49
C PRO A 93 -23.19 -9.81 -25.01
N VAL A 94 -23.00 -11.05 -25.48
CA VAL A 94 -23.85 -12.18 -25.11
C VAL A 94 -23.57 -12.61 -23.67
N VAL A 95 -22.30 -12.70 -23.30
CA VAL A 95 -21.90 -12.98 -21.91
C VAL A 95 -22.33 -11.84 -21.01
N TYR A 96 -22.09 -10.59 -21.43
CA TYR A 96 -22.50 -9.42 -20.66
C TYR A 96 -24.01 -9.40 -20.36
N ALA A 97 -24.86 -9.59 -21.38
CA ALA A 97 -26.32 -9.63 -21.21
C ALA A 97 -26.76 -10.78 -20.30
N ALA A 98 -26.08 -11.93 -20.34
CA ALA A 98 -26.35 -13.04 -19.43
C ALA A 98 -25.97 -12.70 -17.98
N LEU A 99 -24.80 -12.08 -17.77
CA LEU A 99 -24.36 -11.64 -16.44
C LEU A 99 -25.28 -10.57 -15.86
N GLN A 100 -25.71 -9.60 -16.67
CA GLN A 100 -26.60 -8.51 -16.24
C GLN A 100 -27.93 -8.98 -15.67
N ARG A 101 -28.50 -10.09 -16.18
CA ARG A 101 -29.77 -10.64 -15.68
C ARG A 101 -29.68 -11.19 -14.26
N ASP A 102 -28.49 -11.62 -13.85
CA ASP A 102 -28.28 -12.37 -12.61
C ASP A 102 -27.50 -11.58 -11.54
N PHE A 103 -27.11 -10.33 -11.82
CA PHE A 103 -26.39 -9.51 -10.85
C PHE A 103 -27.27 -9.04 -9.70
N VAL A 104 -26.78 -9.27 -8.49
CA VAL A 104 -27.21 -8.51 -7.32
C VAL A 104 -26.35 -7.26 -7.19
N ARG A 105 -27.00 -6.11 -7.05
CA ARG A 105 -26.33 -4.84 -6.78
C ARG A 105 -26.67 -4.31 -5.39
N TRP A 106 -25.68 -3.68 -4.76
CA TRP A 106 -25.82 -2.97 -3.50
C TRP A 106 -24.70 -1.93 -3.40
N ASP A 107 -24.81 -0.98 -2.48
CA ASP A 107 -23.86 0.13 -2.34
C ASP A 107 -23.30 0.28 -0.92
N GLU A 108 -23.98 -0.28 0.08
CA GLU A 108 -23.62 -0.16 1.48
C GLU A 108 -22.57 -1.20 1.93
N ILE A 109 -21.72 -0.76 2.86
CA ILE A 109 -20.84 -1.60 3.66
C ILE A 109 -21.19 -1.38 5.13
N ASP A 110 -21.60 -2.45 5.81
CA ASP A 110 -21.81 -2.52 7.24
C ASP A 110 -20.55 -3.05 7.93
N ILE A 111 -20.06 -2.32 8.94
CA ILE A 111 -18.89 -2.68 9.74
C ILE A 111 -19.34 -2.72 11.20
N VAL A 112 -19.30 -3.89 11.81
CA VAL A 112 -19.67 -4.09 13.21
C VAL A 112 -18.40 -4.31 14.03
N HIS A 113 -18.14 -3.38 14.94
CA HIS A 113 -17.03 -3.42 15.87
C HIS A 113 -17.52 -3.06 17.27
N ARG A 114 -17.19 -3.89 18.27
CA ARG A 114 -17.63 -3.72 19.67
C ARG A 114 -19.15 -3.57 19.81
N GLY A 115 -19.91 -4.36 19.03
CA GLY A 115 -21.38 -4.35 19.01
C GLY A 115 -22.00 -3.10 18.38
N VAL A 116 -21.20 -2.19 17.82
CA VAL A 116 -21.68 -0.98 17.16
C VAL A 116 -21.50 -1.12 15.66
N ARG A 117 -22.61 -1.05 14.92
CA ARG A 117 -22.64 -1.02 13.47
C ARG A 117 -22.34 0.39 12.96
N GLN A 118 -21.43 0.52 12.01
CA GLN A 118 -21.23 1.69 11.17
C GLN A 118 -21.54 1.31 9.73
N THR A 119 -22.27 2.16 9.01
CA THR A 119 -22.61 1.94 7.61
C THR A 119 -21.96 3.04 6.77
N SER A 120 -21.35 2.66 5.66
CA SER A 120 -20.80 3.56 4.64
C SER A 120 -21.43 3.21 3.29
N GLY A 121 -22.03 4.19 2.63
CA GLY A 121 -22.72 4.03 1.34
C GLY A 121 -21.88 4.44 0.12
N GLY A 122 -22.50 4.39 -1.06
CA GLY A 122 -21.90 4.92 -2.29
C GLY A 122 -20.72 4.11 -2.84
N HIS A 123 -20.54 2.85 -2.42
CA HIS A 123 -19.41 2.05 -2.89
C HIS A 123 -19.64 1.39 -4.25
N GLY A 124 -20.89 1.03 -4.56
CA GLY A 124 -21.30 0.37 -5.80
C GLY A 124 -20.67 -1.00 -5.99
N PHE A 125 -21.44 -2.05 -5.70
CA PHE A 125 -21.02 -3.44 -5.88
C PHE A 125 -22.00 -4.18 -6.76
N ALA A 126 -21.48 -5.14 -7.54
CA ALA A 126 -22.26 -6.12 -8.27
C ALA A 126 -21.65 -7.50 -8.03
N ALA A 127 -22.50 -8.49 -7.69
CA ALA A 127 -22.08 -9.87 -7.56
C ALA A 127 -23.07 -10.86 -8.15
N LEU A 128 -22.56 -12.02 -8.52
CA LEU A 128 -23.34 -13.17 -8.96
C LEU A 128 -22.77 -14.46 -8.38
N GLY A 129 -23.57 -15.52 -8.35
CA GLY A 129 -23.10 -16.85 -7.97
C GLY A 129 -22.00 -17.36 -8.92
N ARG A 130 -20.89 -17.86 -8.36
CA ARG A 130 -19.75 -18.44 -9.09
C ARG A 130 -20.17 -19.62 -9.96
N HIS A 131 -21.03 -20.50 -9.44
CA HIS A 131 -21.61 -21.60 -10.21
C HIS A 131 -22.37 -21.07 -11.44
N ARG A 132 -23.14 -19.99 -11.28
CA ARG A 132 -23.86 -19.37 -12.38
C ARG A 132 -22.93 -18.72 -13.41
N LEU A 133 -21.89 -18.02 -12.96
CA LEU A 133 -20.84 -17.46 -13.83
C LEU A 133 -20.19 -18.54 -14.69
N LEU A 134 -19.76 -19.65 -14.06
CA LEU A 134 -19.14 -20.76 -14.78
C LEU A 134 -20.11 -21.38 -15.79
N ARG A 135 -21.37 -21.60 -15.42
CA ARG A 135 -22.40 -22.08 -16.34
C ARG A 135 -22.57 -21.19 -17.57
N ILE A 136 -22.65 -19.86 -17.38
CA ILE A 136 -22.76 -18.91 -18.50
C ILE A 136 -21.56 -19.05 -19.45
N LEU A 137 -20.34 -19.12 -18.90
CA LEU A 137 -19.12 -19.27 -19.70
C LEU A 137 -19.02 -20.64 -20.38
N GLN A 138 -19.43 -21.72 -19.72
CA GLN A 138 -19.50 -23.06 -20.29
C GLN A 138 -20.51 -23.13 -21.44
N GLU A 139 -21.72 -22.59 -21.24
CA GLU A 139 -22.76 -22.49 -22.27
C GLU A 139 -22.25 -21.67 -23.46
N ARG A 140 -21.55 -20.56 -23.20
CA ARG A 140 -20.91 -19.74 -24.24
C ARG A 140 -19.85 -20.53 -25.03
N CYS A 141 -18.95 -21.24 -24.36
CA CYS A 141 -17.93 -22.08 -24.99
C CYS A 141 -18.56 -23.16 -25.89
N ARG A 142 -19.58 -23.88 -25.38
CA ARG A 142 -20.29 -24.90 -26.16
C ARG A 142 -20.98 -24.31 -27.40
N ALA A 143 -21.64 -23.16 -27.25
CA ALA A 143 -22.29 -22.47 -28.36
C ALA A 143 -21.32 -22.02 -29.46
N LEU A 144 -20.06 -21.75 -29.10
CA LEU A 144 -19.00 -21.38 -30.04
C LEU A 144 -18.24 -22.60 -30.60
N GLY A 145 -18.57 -23.82 -30.17
CA GLY A 145 -17.90 -25.04 -30.63
C GLY A 145 -16.53 -25.30 -29.99
N VAL A 146 -16.29 -24.81 -28.77
CA VAL A 146 -15.12 -25.19 -27.96
C VAL A 146 -15.34 -26.58 -27.36
N VAL A 147 -14.32 -27.44 -27.42
CA VAL A 147 -14.36 -28.78 -26.81
C VAL A 147 -14.05 -28.67 -25.32
N LEU A 148 -14.96 -29.13 -24.46
CA LEU A 148 -14.81 -29.08 -23.00
C LEU A 148 -14.72 -30.50 -22.42
N HIS A 149 -13.63 -30.82 -21.72
CA HIS A 149 -13.44 -32.04 -20.96
C HIS A 149 -13.47 -31.73 -19.47
N PHE A 150 -14.49 -32.20 -18.75
CA PHE A 150 -14.62 -32.08 -17.29
C PHE A 150 -14.37 -33.41 -16.59
N GLY A 151 -13.91 -33.37 -15.34
CA GLY A 151 -13.49 -34.57 -14.60
C GLY A 151 -12.25 -35.23 -15.20
N VAL A 152 -11.48 -34.51 -16.01
CA VAL A 152 -10.35 -35.04 -16.77
C VAL A 152 -9.13 -34.18 -16.51
N GLN A 153 -8.07 -34.81 -15.97
CA GLN A 153 -6.77 -34.16 -15.84
C GLN A 153 -6.22 -33.83 -17.23
N ALA A 154 -5.75 -32.59 -17.42
CA ALA A 154 -5.11 -32.19 -18.67
C ALA A 154 -3.87 -33.05 -18.95
N PRO A 155 -3.52 -33.30 -20.23
CA PRO A 155 -2.23 -33.89 -20.57
C PRO A 155 -1.06 -33.06 -20.04
N ASP A 156 0.12 -33.69 -19.97
CA ASP A 156 1.34 -33.02 -19.54
C ASP A 156 1.58 -31.70 -20.32
N PRO A 157 1.85 -30.57 -19.64
CA PRO A 157 2.02 -29.28 -20.29
C PRO A 157 3.09 -29.24 -21.38
N ALA A 158 4.18 -30.02 -21.24
CA ALA A 158 5.23 -30.09 -22.27
C ALA A 158 4.76 -30.90 -23.49
N VAL A 159 3.91 -31.90 -23.31
CA VAL A 159 3.24 -32.58 -24.42
C VAL A 159 2.29 -31.61 -25.14
N LEU A 160 1.50 -30.84 -24.39
CA LEU A 160 0.59 -29.85 -24.97
C LEU A 160 1.36 -28.78 -25.77
N ALA A 161 2.45 -28.26 -25.22
CA ALA A 161 3.31 -27.27 -25.87
C ALA A 161 3.87 -27.75 -27.22
N ARG A 162 4.21 -29.04 -27.35
CA ARG A 162 4.69 -29.64 -28.61
C ARG A 162 3.57 -29.96 -29.61
N THR A 163 2.35 -30.17 -29.12
CA THR A 163 1.24 -30.67 -29.94
C THR A 163 0.24 -29.61 -30.34
N HIS A 164 0.25 -28.45 -29.69
CA HIS A 164 -0.64 -27.32 -29.94
C HIS A 164 0.16 -26.08 -30.33
N ASP A 165 -0.51 -25.12 -30.98
CA ASP A 165 0.11 -23.87 -31.42
C ASP A 165 0.14 -22.83 -30.28
N LEU A 166 -0.78 -22.96 -29.31
CA LEU A 166 -0.84 -22.15 -28.08
C LEU A 166 -1.33 -23.01 -26.91
N VAL A 167 -0.74 -22.85 -25.73
CA VAL A 167 -1.20 -23.44 -24.47
C VAL A 167 -1.49 -22.32 -23.45
N VAL A 168 -2.75 -22.18 -23.06
CA VAL A 168 -3.19 -21.26 -22.01
C VAL A 168 -3.35 -22.04 -20.70
N ALA A 169 -2.45 -21.80 -19.76
CA ALA A 169 -2.45 -22.42 -18.44
C ALA A 169 -3.19 -21.52 -17.43
N ALA A 170 -4.46 -21.88 -17.19
CA ALA A 170 -5.37 -21.27 -16.22
C ALA A 170 -5.72 -22.26 -15.09
N ASP A 171 -4.76 -23.12 -14.71
CA ASP A 171 -4.91 -24.26 -13.79
C ASP A 171 -4.81 -23.90 -12.29
N GLY A 172 -4.88 -22.59 -12.00
CA GLY A 172 -5.12 -22.01 -10.68
C GLY A 172 -3.87 -21.88 -9.80
N VAL A 173 -4.09 -21.55 -8.52
CA VAL A 173 -3.00 -21.29 -7.56
C VAL A 173 -2.05 -22.49 -7.38
N HIS A 174 -2.55 -23.71 -7.56
CA HIS A 174 -1.79 -24.96 -7.54
C HIS A 174 -1.40 -25.43 -8.96
N SER A 175 -1.07 -24.49 -9.84
CA SER A 175 -0.72 -24.74 -11.24
C SER A 175 0.42 -25.76 -11.38
N GLY A 176 0.09 -26.93 -11.90
CA GLY A 176 1.08 -27.94 -12.28
C GLY A 176 1.91 -27.49 -13.48
N THR A 177 1.36 -26.62 -14.33
CA THR A 177 2.09 -26.02 -15.46
C THR A 177 3.20 -25.09 -14.99
N ARG A 178 2.91 -24.24 -14.00
CA ARG A 178 3.90 -23.36 -13.39
C ARG A 178 5.02 -24.15 -12.72
N GLU A 179 4.69 -25.26 -12.07
CA GLU A 179 5.67 -26.15 -11.45
C GLU A 179 6.53 -26.86 -12.49
N ALA A 180 5.93 -27.38 -13.58
CA ALA A 180 6.64 -28.06 -14.66
C ALA A 180 7.69 -27.18 -15.35
N PHE A 181 7.46 -25.87 -15.43
CA PHE A 181 8.39 -24.89 -16.02
C PHE A 181 8.91 -23.87 -15.00
N ALA A 182 9.07 -24.27 -13.72
CA ALA A 182 9.47 -23.37 -12.63
C ALA A 182 10.80 -22.65 -12.88
N GLU A 183 11.75 -23.30 -13.57
CA GLU A 183 13.04 -22.69 -13.94
C GLU A 183 12.89 -21.47 -14.87
N VAL A 184 11.81 -21.42 -15.66
CA VAL A 184 11.51 -20.32 -16.58
C VAL A 184 10.64 -19.25 -15.90
N PHE A 185 9.54 -19.67 -15.26
CA PHE A 185 8.60 -18.74 -14.63
C PHE A 185 9.13 -18.13 -13.33
N ARG A 186 10.02 -18.85 -12.64
CA ARG A 186 10.63 -18.48 -11.35
C ARG A 186 9.60 -17.99 -10.34
N PRO A 187 8.66 -18.87 -9.93
CA PRO A 187 7.59 -18.50 -9.01
C PRO A 187 8.13 -18.16 -7.63
N ARG A 188 7.64 -17.07 -7.04
CA ARG A 188 7.71 -16.78 -5.61
C ARG A 188 6.31 -16.99 -5.02
N ILE A 189 6.20 -17.93 -4.09
CA ILE A 189 4.96 -18.25 -3.39
C ILE A 189 5.12 -17.88 -1.92
N THR A 190 4.29 -16.95 -1.44
CA THR A 190 4.24 -16.55 -0.04
C THR A 190 2.97 -17.08 0.60
N VAL A 191 3.11 -17.84 1.69
CA VAL A 191 2.00 -18.35 2.50
C VAL A 191 1.79 -17.41 3.69
N HIS A 192 0.56 -16.99 3.90
CA HIS A 192 0.20 -15.97 4.89
C HIS A 192 -0.24 -16.55 6.24
N ARG A 193 -0.51 -15.70 7.23
CA ARG A 193 -0.67 -16.10 8.65
C ARG A 193 -2.12 -16.33 9.07
N CYS A 194 -3.09 -15.93 8.25
CA CYS A 194 -4.51 -16.16 8.51
C CYS A 194 -5.02 -17.45 7.86
N ARG A 195 -5.90 -18.14 8.60
CA ARG A 195 -6.75 -19.23 8.12
C ARG A 195 -8.11 -18.66 7.74
N TYR A 196 -8.64 -19.11 6.61
CA TYR A 196 -9.99 -18.75 6.18
C TYR A 196 -10.76 -19.95 5.64
N ILE A 197 -12.10 -19.87 5.70
CA ILE A 197 -13.05 -20.82 5.13
C ILE A 197 -14.14 -20.06 4.37
N TRP A 198 -14.54 -20.58 3.20
CA TRP A 198 -15.64 -20.04 2.41
C TRP A 198 -16.91 -20.82 2.69
N LEU A 199 -17.98 -20.13 3.08
CA LEU A 199 -19.28 -20.64 3.44
C LEU A 199 -20.37 -19.83 2.72
N ALA A 200 -21.63 -20.27 2.84
CA ALA A 200 -22.79 -19.56 2.35
C ALA A 200 -23.88 -19.41 3.40
N ALA A 201 -24.64 -18.34 3.27
CA ALA A 201 -25.93 -18.17 3.93
C ALA A 201 -27.05 -18.28 2.89
N ASP A 202 -28.19 -18.85 3.27
CA ASP A 202 -29.39 -19.00 2.43
C ASP A 202 -30.34 -17.81 2.54
N PHE A 203 -29.75 -16.64 2.77
CA PHE A 203 -30.39 -15.35 2.70
C PHE A 203 -29.41 -14.33 2.11
N ALA A 204 -29.96 -13.24 1.58
CA ALA A 204 -29.16 -12.12 1.12
C ALA A 204 -28.88 -11.16 2.29
N PHE A 205 -27.63 -10.77 2.51
CA PHE A 205 -27.34 -9.57 3.29
C PHE A 205 -27.80 -8.32 2.52
N ASP A 206 -28.22 -7.30 3.27
CA ASP A 206 -28.61 -6.01 2.70
C ASP A 206 -27.40 -5.22 2.17
N ALA A 207 -26.24 -5.41 2.81
CA ALA A 207 -24.98 -4.73 2.55
C ALA A 207 -23.79 -5.71 2.53
N PHE A 208 -22.62 -5.25 2.09
CA PHE A 208 -21.37 -5.96 2.39
C PHE A 208 -21.13 -5.86 3.90
N ARG A 209 -20.96 -6.97 4.61
CA ARG A 209 -20.82 -6.99 6.07
C ARG A 209 -19.42 -7.40 6.48
N PHE A 210 -18.78 -6.59 7.32
CA PHE A 210 -17.64 -6.97 8.14
C PHE A 210 -18.10 -7.09 9.60
N GLU A 211 -17.96 -8.27 10.19
CA GLU A 211 -18.28 -8.52 11.59
C GLU A 211 -17.00 -8.91 12.34
N ILE A 212 -16.64 -8.17 13.38
CA ILE A 212 -15.46 -8.45 14.21
C ILE A 212 -15.91 -8.97 15.57
N VAL A 213 -15.56 -10.23 15.87
CA VAL A 213 -15.92 -10.91 17.12
C VAL A 213 -14.66 -11.20 17.94
N ARG A 214 -14.70 -10.84 19.22
CA ARG A 214 -13.67 -11.24 20.19
C ARG A 214 -14.18 -12.42 20.99
N THR A 215 -13.46 -13.53 20.90
CA THR A 215 -13.72 -14.75 21.66
C THR A 215 -12.67 -14.91 22.76
N GLU A 216 -12.81 -15.95 23.59
CA GLU A 216 -11.77 -16.35 24.55
C GLU A 216 -10.46 -16.82 23.88
N HIS A 217 -10.54 -17.29 22.64
CA HIS A 217 -9.40 -17.78 21.85
C HIS A 217 -8.67 -16.68 21.07
N GLY A 218 -9.30 -15.52 20.90
CA GLY A 218 -8.77 -14.41 20.10
C GLY A 218 -9.83 -13.77 19.20
N VAL A 219 -9.37 -12.98 18.23
CA VAL A 219 -10.24 -12.25 17.31
C VAL A 219 -10.53 -13.09 16.07
N MET A 220 -11.81 -13.11 15.68
CA MET A 220 -12.30 -13.73 14.47
C MET A 220 -13.11 -12.71 13.68
N GLN A 221 -13.10 -12.83 12.35
CA GLN A 221 -13.85 -11.93 11.49
C GLN A 221 -14.67 -12.68 10.44
N LEU A 222 -15.80 -12.09 10.10
CA LEU A 222 -16.69 -12.55 9.04
C LEU A 222 -16.82 -11.47 7.97
N HIS A 223 -16.65 -11.88 6.71
CA HIS A 223 -16.92 -11.07 5.52
C HIS A 223 -18.15 -11.66 4.82
N GLY A 224 -19.24 -10.92 4.77
CA GLY A 224 -20.52 -11.35 4.19
C GLY A 224 -20.93 -10.48 3.01
N TYR A 225 -21.40 -11.05 1.90
CA TYR A 225 -21.99 -10.26 0.81
C TYR A 225 -22.99 -11.05 -0.03
N PRO A 226 -24.07 -10.42 -0.50
CA PRO A 226 -25.10 -11.11 -1.28
C PRO A 226 -24.60 -11.42 -2.70
N TYR A 227 -25.07 -12.53 -3.26
CA TYR A 227 -24.84 -12.88 -4.67
C TYR A 227 -26.10 -13.41 -5.38
N SER A 228 -27.20 -13.57 -4.63
CA SER A 228 -28.55 -13.85 -5.15
C SER A 228 -29.57 -13.10 -4.29
N ARG A 229 -30.59 -12.51 -4.91
CA ARG A 229 -31.75 -11.91 -4.23
C ARG A 229 -33.03 -12.41 -4.89
N PRO A 230 -34.11 -12.62 -4.13
CA PRO A 230 -35.43 -12.87 -4.73
C PRO A 230 -35.83 -11.66 -5.58
N SER A 231 -36.21 -11.89 -6.84
CA SER A 231 -36.64 -10.82 -7.73
C SER A 231 -38.12 -10.49 -7.50
N PRO A 232 -38.52 -9.21 -7.37
CA PRO A 232 -39.93 -8.83 -7.29
C PRO A 232 -40.73 -9.14 -8.58
N ASP A 233 -40.05 -9.33 -9.72
CA ASP A 233 -40.66 -9.66 -11.01
C ASP A 233 -40.73 -11.17 -11.31
N HIS A 234 -40.33 -12.03 -10.36
CA HIS A 234 -40.50 -13.48 -10.48
C HIS A 234 -41.91 -13.88 -10.05
N HIS A 235 -42.81 -14.03 -11.03
CA HIS A 235 -44.03 -14.80 -10.84
C HIS A 235 -43.67 -16.26 -10.51
N PRO A 236 -44.31 -16.90 -9.51
CA PRO A 236 -44.02 -18.29 -9.18
C PRO A 236 -44.32 -19.17 -10.41
N SER A 237 -43.26 -19.68 -11.05
CA SER A 237 -43.43 -20.65 -12.13
C SER A 237 -43.93 -21.96 -11.54
N THR A 238 -44.79 -22.67 -12.27
CA THR A 238 -45.38 -23.97 -11.88
C THR A 238 -44.38 -25.14 -11.86
N ARG A 239 -43.07 -24.87 -11.83
CA ARG A 239 -42.01 -25.88 -11.63
C ARG A 239 -41.60 -25.94 -10.15
N PRO A 240 -41.11 -27.09 -9.66
CA PRO A 240 -40.70 -27.23 -8.26
C PRO A 240 -39.66 -26.18 -7.92
N SER A 241 -39.80 -25.58 -6.73
CA SER A 241 -38.94 -24.52 -6.19
C SER A 241 -37.46 -24.89 -6.30
N GLY A 242 -36.75 -24.17 -7.17
CA GLY A 242 -35.30 -24.24 -7.28
C GLY A 242 -34.61 -23.31 -6.26
N PRO A 243 -33.28 -23.38 -6.13
CA PRO A 243 -32.48 -22.52 -5.22
C PRO A 243 -32.61 -21.00 -5.46
N GLN A 244 -33.33 -20.57 -6.50
CA GLN A 244 -33.51 -19.18 -6.91
C GLN A 244 -34.67 -18.47 -6.18
N ASP A 245 -35.51 -19.21 -5.44
CA ASP A 245 -36.64 -18.62 -4.67
C ASP A 245 -36.21 -18.00 -3.32
N HIS A 246 -34.96 -18.19 -2.91
CA HIS A 246 -34.39 -17.63 -1.68
C HIS A 246 -33.13 -16.81 -1.98
N GLY A 247 -32.93 -15.71 -1.25
CA GLY A 247 -31.69 -14.93 -1.36
C GLY A 247 -30.48 -15.75 -0.92
N ALA A 248 -29.27 -15.39 -1.32
CA ALA A 248 -28.07 -16.08 -0.88
C ALA A 248 -26.87 -15.14 -0.78
N SER A 249 -25.97 -15.46 0.16
CA SER A 249 -24.77 -14.67 0.44
C SER A 249 -23.55 -15.54 0.60
N THR A 250 -22.41 -15.00 0.20
CA THR A 250 -21.10 -15.52 0.57
C THR A 250 -20.83 -15.14 2.02
N VAL A 251 -20.22 -16.05 2.77
CA VAL A 251 -19.69 -15.81 4.11
C VAL A 251 -18.26 -16.34 4.15
N ILE A 252 -17.28 -15.48 4.41
CA ILE A 252 -15.89 -15.87 4.63
C ILE A 252 -15.59 -15.65 6.09
N VAL A 253 -15.18 -16.70 6.79
CA VAL A 253 -14.66 -16.57 8.16
C VAL A 253 -13.14 -16.62 8.08
N GLU A 254 -12.48 -15.68 8.74
CA GLU A 254 -11.03 -15.54 8.75
C GLU A 254 -10.53 -15.28 10.18
N MET A 255 -9.36 -15.82 10.51
CA MET A 255 -8.67 -15.54 11.77
C MET A 255 -7.19 -15.92 11.67
N ARG A 256 -6.40 -15.44 12.63
CA ARG A 256 -4.99 -15.82 12.79
C ARG A 256 -4.84 -17.33 13.05
N GLU A 257 -3.79 -17.95 12.54
CA GLU A 257 -3.57 -19.39 12.72
C GLU A 257 -3.52 -19.80 14.20
N GLU A 258 -2.89 -19.01 15.05
CA GLU A 258 -2.87 -19.29 16.50
C GLU A 258 -4.26 -19.24 17.15
N VAL A 259 -5.17 -18.39 16.64
CA VAL A 259 -6.56 -18.30 17.10
C VAL A 259 -7.37 -19.49 16.58
N TRP A 260 -7.14 -19.88 15.32
CA TRP A 260 -7.76 -21.04 14.69
C TRP A 260 -7.45 -22.34 15.45
N ARG A 261 -6.17 -22.56 15.80
CA ARG A 261 -5.73 -23.69 16.65
C ARG A 261 -6.27 -23.60 18.08
N ALA A 262 -6.21 -22.42 18.69
CA ALA A 262 -6.72 -22.24 20.06
C ALA A 262 -8.23 -22.50 20.17
N ALA A 263 -8.99 -22.23 19.11
CA ALA A 263 -10.42 -22.55 19.00
C ALA A 263 -10.70 -24.01 18.58
N GLY A 264 -9.65 -24.82 18.34
CA GLY A 264 -9.71 -26.23 18.02
C GLY A 264 -10.26 -26.55 16.63
N PHE A 265 -10.23 -25.60 15.68
CA PHE A 265 -10.73 -25.83 14.31
C PHE A 265 -9.80 -26.73 13.46
N ASP A 266 -8.58 -26.97 13.91
CA ASP A 266 -7.62 -27.87 13.27
C ASP A 266 -7.92 -29.35 13.46
N GLU A 267 -8.77 -29.67 14.43
CA GLU A 267 -9.21 -31.03 14.75
C GLU A 267 -10.67 -31.31 14.35
N THR A 268 -11.38 -30.30 13.82
CA THR A 268 -12.80 -30.44 13.45
C THR A 268 -12.99 -30.87 12.01
N GLU A 269 -13.99 -31.71 11.79
CA GLU A 269 -14.53 -31.99 10.45
C GLU A 269 -15.29 -30.78 9.89
N GLU A 270 -15.53 -30.77 8.57
CA GLU A 270 -16.19 -29.66 7.85
C GLU A 270 -17.52 -29.25 8.49
N SER A 271 -18.42 -30.20 8.77
CA SER A 271 -19.75 -29.92 9.33
C SER A 271 -19.69 -29.25 10.70
N GLU A 272 -18.77 -29.68 11.56
CA GLU A 272 -18.56 -29.10 12.88
C GLU A 272 -17.97 -27.69 12.78
N SER A 273 -17.02 -27.47 11.88
CA SER A 273 -16.48 -26.14 11.57
C SER A 273 -17.57 -25.16 11.15
N VAL A 274 -18.49 -25.59 10.28
CA VAL A 274 -19.63 -24.80 9.80
C VAL A 274 -20.57 -24.41 10.94
N GLU A 275 -20.97 -25.37 11.78
CA GLU A 275 -21.87 -25.15 12.92
C GLU A 275 -21.24 -24.19 13.95
N ARG A 276 -19.97 -24.40 14.28
CA ARG A 276 -19.22 -23.52 15.20
C ARG A 276 -19.13 -22.09 14.66
N CYS A 277 -18.84 -21.92 13.36
CA CYS A 277 -18.85 -20.60 12.73
C CYS A 277 -20.24 -19.94 12.81
N ALA A 278 -21.30 -20.68 12.52
CA ALA A 278 -22.67 -20.15 12.61
C ALA A 278 -23.02 -19.70 14.04
N LYS A 279 -22.56 -20.44 15.06
CA LYS A 279 -22.74 -20.09 16.47
C LYS A 279 -21.94 -18.85 16.89
N ILE A 280 -20.68 -18.75 16.48
CA ILE A 280 -19.81 -17.60 16.81
C ILE A 280 -20.36 -16.30 16.21
N PHE A 281 -20.91 -16.37 15.00
CA PHE A 281 -21.45 -15.22 14.28
C PHE A 281 -22.99 -15.17 14.30
N ALA A 282 -23.64 -15.76 15.32
CA ALA A 282 -25.10 -15.87 15.39
C ALA A 282 -25.79 -14.50 15.27
N ASP A 283 -25.24 -13.45 15.88
CA ASP A 283 -25.79 -12.08 15.80
C ASP A 283 -25.75 -11.53 14.37
N ALA A 284 -24.66 -11.79 13.63
CA ALA A 284 -24.55 -11.37 12.24
C ALA A 284 -25.49 -12.15 11.32
N LEU A 285 -25.73 -13.42 11.63
CA LEU A 285 -26.55 -14.33 10.82
C LEU A 285 -28.04 -14.31 11.19
N GLY A 286 -28.40 -13.71 12.33
CA GLY A 286 -29.73 -13.80 12.91
C GLY A 286 -30.08 -15.22 13.38
N GLY A 287 -29.09 -15.95 13.89
CA GLY A 287 -29.22 -17.34 14.37
C GLY A 287 -29.42 -18.39 13.28
N ARG A 288 -29.30 -18.03 12.00
CA ARG A 288 -29.48 -18.93 10.85
C ARG A 288 -28.22 -19.76 10.57
N PRO A 289 -28.37 -20.99 10.06
CA PRO A 289 -27.24 -21.86 9.76
C PRO A 289 -26.43 -21.36 8.56
N LEU A 290 -25.18 -21.83 8.48
CA LEU A 290 -24.33 -21.69 7.30
C LEU A 290 -24.34 -23.00 6.50
N LYS A 291 -24.00 -22.89 5.21
CA LYS A 291 -23.86 -24.00 4.27
C LYS A 291 -22.43 -24.06 3.75
N SER A 292 -21.95 -25.26 3.47
CA SER A 292 -20.65 -25.51 2.85
C SER A 292 -20.81 -26.21 1.50
N ASN A 293 -19.75 -26.21 0.69
CA ASN A 293 -19.69 -26.90 -0.59
C ASN A 293 -18.30 -27.52 -0.82
N ASN A 294 -17.89 -28.43 0.07
CA ASN A 294 -16.50 -28.91 0.19
C ASN A 294 -15.57 -27.80 0.70
N SER A 295 -16.03 -27.12 1.75
CA SER A 295 -15.37 -25.97 2.35
C SER A 295 -14.28 -26.44 3.31
N THR A 296 -13.04 -26.01 3.07
CA THR A 296 -11.90 -26.36 3.93
C THR A 296 -11.20 -25.12 4.46
N TRP A 297 -10.69 -25.22 5.68
CA TRP A 297 -9.78 -24.21 6.23
C TRP A 297 -8.49 -24.20 5.42
N THR A 298 -8.15 -23.04 4.87
CA THR A 298 -6.97 -22.88 4.03
C THR A 298 -6.25 -21.59 4.37
N THR A 299 -5.09 -21.41 3.77
CA THR A 299 -4.24 -20.24 3.92
C THR A 299 -4.05 -19.59 2.56
N PHE A 300 -4.12 -18.27 2.52
CA PHE A 300 -3.95 -17.56 1.26
C PHE A 300 -2.50 -17.67 0.79
N ARG A 301 -2.32 -17.85 -0.53
CA ARG A 301 -1.01 -17.92 -1.17
C ARG A 301 -0.88 -16.78 -2.15
N THR A 302 0.05 -15.87 -1.91
CA THR A 302 0.44 -14.88 -2.92
C THR A 302 1.40 -15.53 -3.90
N VAL A 303 1.01 -15.58 -5.18
CA VAL A 303 1.83 -16.06 -6.29
C VAL A 303 2.32 -14.85 -7.08
N VAL A 304 3.63 -14.80 -7.33
CA VAL A 304 4.28 -13.87 -8.25
C VAL A 304 5.24 -14.66 -9.12
N ASN A 305 5.16 -14.51 -10.44
CA ASN A 305 6.12 -15.13 -11.36
C ASN A 305 7.01 -14.05 -12.00
N GLU A 306 8.31 -14.34 -12.19
CA GLU A 306 9.25 -13.45 -12.88
C GLU A 306 8.86 -13.30 -14.35
N ARG A 307 8.38 -14.37 -14.98
CA ARG A 307 7.86 -14.42 -16.37
C ARG A 307 6.51 -15.13 -16.43
N TRP A 308 5.65 -14.77 -17.38
CA TRP A 308 4.32 -15.38 -17.52
C TRP A 308 4.19 -16.25 -18.77
N SER A 309 5.22 -16.30 -19.61
CA SER A 309 5.23 -17.12 -20.83
C SER A 309 6.53 -17.89 -21.04
N HIS A 310 6.41 -19.03 -21.72
CA HIS A 310 7.52 -19.88 -22.16
C HIS A 310 7.19 -20.50 -23.52
N GLY A 311 7.87 -20.04 -24.58
CA GLY A 311 7.55 -20.49 -25.94
C GLY A 311 6.11 -20.15 -26.31
N ASN A 312 5.29 -21.17 -26.54
CA ASN A 312 3.85 -21.04 -26.80
C ASN A 312 2.96 -21.33 -25.57
N VAL A 313 3.54 -21.40 -24.38
CA VAL A 313 2.81 -21.59 -23.10
C VAL A 313 2.68 -20.25 -22.40
N VAL A 314 1.48 -19.91 -21.92
CA VAL A 314 1.21 -18.70 -21.13
C VAL A 314 0.43 -19.02 -19.86
N LEU A 315 0.82 -18.41 -18.75
CA LEU A 315 0.08 -18.44 -17.48
C LEU A 315 -1.02 -17.38 -17.47
N LEU A 316 -2.19 -17.72 -16.94
CA LEU A 316 -3.34 -16.82 -16.88
C LEU A 316 -4.06 -16.90 -15.51
N GLY A 317 -4.49 -15.76 -14.97
CA GLY A 317 -5.18 -15.68 -13.69
C GLY A 317 -4.32 -16.19 -12.53
N ASP A 318 -4.93 -16.95 -11.60
CA ASP A 318 -4.25 -17.43 -10.39
C ASP A 318 -3.02 -18.33 -10.63
N ALA A 319 -2.86 -18.87 -11.85
CA ALA A 319 -1.63 -19.55 -12.26
C ALA A 319 -0.44 -18.57 -12.40
N ALA A 320 -0.71 -17.39 -12.97
CA ALA A 320 0.27 -16.31 -13.19
C ALA A 320 0.48 -15.44 -11.94
N HIS A 321 -0.59 -15.14 -11.22
CA HIS A 321 -0.53 -14.25 -10.06
C HIS A 321 -1.82 -14.30 -9.24
N THR A 322 -1.72 -14.09 -7.93
CA THR A 322 -2.91 -14.03 -7.04
C THR A 322 -2.98 -12.70 -6.29
N ALA A 323 -4.21 -12.25 -6.00
CA ALA A 323 -4.49 -11.11 -5.13
C ALA A 323 -5.47 -11.53 -4.04
N HIS A 324 -5.22 -11.11 -2.79
CA HIS A 324 -6.06 -11.48 -1.65
C HIS A 324 -7.53 -11.11 -1.86
N PHE A 325 -8.44 -11.99 -1.46
CA PHE A 325 -9.89 -11.83 -1.67
C PHE A 325 -10.48 -10.60 -0.97
N SER A 326 -9.77 -10.05 0.03
CA SER A 326 -10.22 -8.89 0.81
C SER A 326 -10.46 -7.61 -0.01
N ILE A 327 -9.96 -7.54 -1.25
CA ILE A 327 -10.22 -6.43 -2.18
C ILE A 327 -11.02 -6.87 -3.41
N GLY A 328 -11.61 -8.07 -3.40
CA GLY A 328 -12.53 -8.55 -4.44
C GLY A 328 -11.93 -8.67 -5.84
N SER A 329 -10.65 -9.03 -5.97
CA SER A 329 -9.92 -8.88 -7.24
C SER A 329 -9.54 -10.18 -7.98
N GLY A 330 -9.68 -11.37 -7.37
CA GLY A 330 -9.20 -12.63 -7.99
C GLY A 330 -9.86 -12.95 -9.35
N THR A 331 -11.18 -13.14 -9.37
CA THR A 331 -11.89 -13.41 -10.64
C THR A 331 -11.84 -12.23 -11.61
N LYS A 332 -11.86 -11.00 -11.10
CA LYS A 332 -11.69 -9.77 -11.90
C LYS A 332 -10.39 -9.84 -12.72
N LEU A 333 -9.26 -10.10 -12.06
CA LEU A 333 -7.96 -10.20 -12.71
C LEU A 333 -7.95 -11.30 -13.78
N ALA A 334 -8.45 -12.50 -13.45
CA ALA A 334 -8.45 -13.61 -14.41
C ALA A 334 -9.25 -13.32 -15.70
N VAL A 335 -10.36 -12.57 -15.58
CA VAL A 335 -11.19 -12.16 -16.72
C VAL A 335 -10.51 -11.07 -17.54
N GLU A 336 -9.90 -10.08 -16.88
CA GLU A 336 -9.12 -9.03 -17.56
C GLU A 336 -7.89 -9.58 -18.27
N ASP A 337 -7.23 -10.56 -17.67
CA ASP A 337 -6.09 -11.25 -18.28
C ASP A 337 -6.52 -11.99 -19.54
N ALA A 338 -7.69 -12.64 -19.53
CA ALA A 338 -8.26 -13.28 -20.70
C ALA A 338 -8.58 -12.28 -21.82
N LEU A 339 -9.10 -11.09 -21.46
CA LEU A 339 -9.37 -10.01 -22.42
C LEU A 339 -8.08 -9.49 -23.06
N ALA A 340 -7.09 -9.14 -22.24
CA ALA A 340 -5.81 -8.62 -22.73
C ALA A 340 -5.06 -9.66 -23.56
N LEU A 341 -5.00 -10.93 -23.10
CA LEU A 341 -4.37 -12.01 -23.86
C LEU A 341 -5.03 -12.19 -25.23
N ALA A 342 -6.37 -12.17 -25.30
CA ALA A 342 -7.09 -12.29 -26.56
C ALA A 342 -6.82 -11.11 -27.50
N ALA A 343 -6.79 -9.88 -26.97
CA ALA A 343 -6.46 -8.67 -27.75
C ALA A 343 -5.02 -8.73 -28.30
N CYS A 344 -4.03 -9.00 -27.46
CA CYS A 344 -2.64 -9.11 -27.90
C CYS A 344 -2.43 -10.22 -28.95
N LEU A 345 -3.15 -11.34 -28.84
CA LEU A 345 -3.09 -12.41 -29.84
C LEU A 345 -3.75 -12.04 -31.18
N ASP A 346 -4.64 -11.05 -31.22
CA ASP A 346 -5.24 -10.53 -32.45
C ASP A 346 -4.37 -9.43 -33.10
N GLU A 347 -3.77 -8.58 -32.27
CA GLU A 347 -2.97 -7.42 -32.69
C GLU A 347 -1.57 -7.79 -33.21
N HIS A 348 -1.02 -8.92 -32.76
CA HIS A 348 0.35 -9.34 -33.08
C HIS A 348 0.40 -10.56 -34.01
N ALA A 349 1.33 -10.54 -34.96
CA ALA A 349 1.48 -11.60 -35.96
C ALA A 349 2.10 -12.90 -35.43
N SER A 350 2.89 -12.83 -34.35
CA SER A 350 3.54 -14.00 -33.74
C SER A 350 3.04 -14.23 -32.30
N PRO A 351 2.83 -15.49 -31.87
CA PRO A 351 2.48 -15.78 -30.48
C PRO A 351 3.51 -15.26 -29.49
N ALA A 352 4.80 -15.32 -29.81
CA ALA A 352 5.86 -14.85 -28.92
C ALA A 352 5.73 -13.33 -28.63
N ASP A 353 5.48 -12.53 -29.67
CA ASP A 353 5.29 -11.09 -29.51
C ASP A 353 4.00 -10.77 -28.75
N ALA A 354 2.91 -11.50 -29.06
CA ALA A 354 1.64 -11.36 -28.36
C ALA A 354 1.76 -11.65 -26.84
N LEU A 355 2.47 -12.71 -26.47
CA LEU A 355 2.65 -13.09 -25.07
C LEU A 355 3.54 -12.09 -24.31
N ALA A 356 4.56 -11.54 -24.98
CA ALA A 356 5.38 -10.47 -24.41
C ALA A 356 4.57 -9.17 -24.23
N ALA A 357 3.72 -8.81 -25.20
CA ALA A 357 2.84 -7.66 -25.11
C ALA A 357 1.82 -7.79 -23.97
N TYR A 358 1.17 -8.96 -23.86
CA TYR A 358 0.26 -9.28 -22.76
C TYR A 358 0.92 -9.10 -21.38
N GLU A 359 2.14 -9.64 -21.22
CA GLU A 359 2.88 -9.50 -19.96
C GLU A 359 3.27 -8.06 -19.67
N ALA A 360 3.70 -7.29 -20.67
CA ALA A 360 4.07 -5.89 -20.54
C ALA A 360 2.87 -5.00 -20.16
N GLU A 361 1.70 -5.25 -20.75
CA GLU A 361 0.47 -4.51 -20.47
C GLU A 361 -0.08 -4.82 -19.07
N ARG A 362 -0.16 -6.10 -18.71
CA ARG A 362 -0.86 -6.54 -17.48
C ARG A 362 -0.01 -6.43 -16.22
N ARG A 363 1.31 -6.61 -16.32
CA ARG A 363 2.21 -6.64 -15.15
C ARG A 363 2.11 -5.40 -14.25
N PRO A 364 2.09 -4.15 -14.75
CA PRO A 364 1.97 -2.97 -13.88
C PRO A 364 0.63 -2.93 -13.12
N VAL A 365 -0.47 -3.27 -13.79
CA VAL A 365 -1.82 -3.28 -13.21
C VAL A 365 -1.96 -4.36 -12.13
N VAL A 366 -1.43 -5.56 -12.41
CA VAL A 366 -1.38 -6.67 -11.46
C VAL A 366 -0.51 -6.33 -10.27
N ALA A 367 0.69 -5.79 -10.49
CA ALA A 367 1.59 -5.40 -9.41
C ALA A 367 0.95 -4.35 -8.49
N SER A 368 0.26 -3.36 -9.06
CA SER A 368 -0.51 -2.37 -8.29
C SER A 368 -1.62 -3.02 -7.46
N THR A 369 -2.39 -3.93 -8.06
CA THR A 369 -3.47 -4.66 -7.38
C THR A 369 -2.94 -5.56 -6.26
N GLN A 370 -1.82 -6.27 -6.49
CA GLN A 370 -1.17 -7.11 -5.48
C GLN A 370 -0.64 -6.29 -4.30
N ARG A 371 -0.09 -5.09 -4.54
CA ARG A 371 0.32 -4.18 -3.45
C ARG A 371 -0.88 -3.76 -2.59
N ALA A 372 -2.00 -3.37 -3.20
CA ALA A 372 -3.21 -3.02 -2.47
C ALA A 372 -3.81 -4.22 -1.71
N ALA A 373 -3.79 -5.40 -2.32
CA ALA A 373 -4.25 -6.64 -1.69
C ALA A 373 -3.38 -7.03 -0.50
N ARG A 374 -2.05 -6.90 -0.63
CA ARG A 374 -1.08 -7.14 0.45
C ARG A 374 -1.32 -6.20 1.62
N ALA A 375 -1.45 -4.89 1.37
CA ALA A 375 -1.76 -3.91 2.42
C ALA A 375 -3.07 -4.25 3.17
N SER A 376 -4.10 -4.69 2.44
CA SER A 376 -5.34 -5.14 3.07
C SER A 376 -5.20 -6.45 3.84
N LEU A 377 -4.43 -7.42 3.33
CA LEU A 377 -4.17 -8.70 3.98
C LEU A 377 -3.43 -8.46 5.29
N GLU A 378 -2.32 -7.73 5.25
CA GLU A 378 -1.50 -7.41 6.42
C GLU A 378 -2.30 -6.66 7.48
N TRP A 379 -3.22 -5.77 7.08
CA TRP A 379 -4.11 -5.11 8.02
C TRP A 379 -4.98 -6.11 8.79
N PHE A 380 -5.54 -7.11 8.11
CA PHE A 380 -6.35 -8.15 8.74
C PHE A 380 -5.53 -9.10 9.62
N GLU A 381 -4.31 -9.45 9.19
CA GLU A 381 -3.42 -10.25 10.04
C GLU A 381 -2.98 -9.50 11.31
N ASN A 382 -2.96 -8.17 11.27
CA ASN A 382 -2.59 -7.33 12.42
C ASN A 382 -3.80 -6.62 13.02
N LEU A 383 -5.01 -7.16 12.83
CA LEU A 383 -6.27 -6.60 13.30
C LEU A 383 -6.27 -6.27 14.80
N SER A 384 -5.53 -7.04 15.60
CA SER A 384 -5.38 -6.85 17.04
C SER A 384 -4.90 -5.45 17.43
N MET A 385 -4.11 -4.80 16.57
CA MET A 385 -3.60 -3.43 16.79
C MET A 385 -4.73 -2.40 16.86
N TYR A 386 -5.85 -2.63 16.16
CA TYR A 386 -6.90 -1.63 15.97
C TYR A 386 -8.11 -1.83 16.86
N LEU A 387 -8.17 -2.91 17.65
CA LEU A 387 -9.37 -3.23 18.47
C LEU A 387 -9.71 -2.14 19.49
N GLY A 388 -8.70 -1.37 19.92
CA GLY A 388 -8.87 -0.24 20.84
C GLY A 388 -9.52 1.00 20.21
N GLN A 389 -9.55 1.10 18.87
CA GLN A 389 -10.14 2.25 18.18
C GLN A 389 -11.64 2.37 18.46
N SER A 390 -12.15 3.60 18.38
CA SER A 390 -13.60 3.82 18.40
C SER A 390 -14.23 3.13 17.18
N PRO A 391 -15.48 2.64 17.25
CA PRO A 391 -16.13 1.97 16.12
C PRO A 391 -16.09 2.77 14.81
N ARG A 392 -16.18 4.10 14.90
CA ARG A 392 -16.14 4.98 13.74
C ARG A 392 -14.74 5.12 13.13
N GLN A 393 -13.70 5.30 13.95
CA GLN A 393 -12.33 5.33 13.47
C GLN A 393 -11.92 3.96 12.89
N PHE A 394 -12.31 2.88 13.57
CA PHE A 394 -12.08 1.52 13.10
C PHE A 394 -12.71 1.29 11.72
N ALA A 395 -13.97 1.70 11.53
CA ALA A 395 -14.65 1.60 10.24
C ALA A 395 -13.91 2.37 9.14
N PHE A 396 -13.48 3.61 9.41
CA PHE A 396 -12.71 4.40 8.45
C PHE A 396 -11.34 3.77 8.13
N ASN A 397 -10.63 3.27 9.14
CA ASN A 397 -9.35 2.58 8.98
C ASN A 397 -9.51 1.30 8.13
N LEU A 398 -10.55 0.50 8.41
CA LEU A 398 -10.89 -0.68 7.62
C LEU A 398 -11.16 -0.29 6.16
N LEU A 399 -12.00 0.71 5.89
CA LEU A 399 -12.34 1.12 4.52
C LEU A 399 -11.11 1.62 3.74
N THR A 400 -10.13 2.24 4.41
CA THR A 400 -8.93 2.83 3.80
C THR A 400 -7.69 1.91 3.85
N ARG A 401 -7.80 0.68 4.36
CA ARG A 401 -6.68 -0.28 4.53
C ARG A 401 -5.90 -0.59 3.25
N SER A 402 -6.60 -0.71 2.13
CA SER A 402 -5.98 -1.02 0.83
C SER A 402 -5.27 0.20 0.21
N ARG A 403 -5.45 1.39 0.79
CA ARG A 403 -4.97 2.70 0.28
C ARG A 403 -5.57 3.13 -1.06
N ARG A 404 -6.39 2.29 -1.72
CA ARG A 404 -7.14 2.63 -2.94
C ARG A 404 -8.36 3.49 -2.64
N VAL A 405 -8.97 3.24 -1.49
CA VAL A 405 -10.02 4.09 -0.94
C VAL A 405 -9.34 5.02 0.06
N THR A 406 -9.55 6.30 -0.13
CA THR A 406 -8.93 7.39 0.62
C THR A 406 -10.00 8.26 1.26
N HIS A 407 -9.58 9.28 2.01
CA HIS A 407 -10.45 10.27 2.61
C HIS A 407 -11.30 10.99 1.56
N ASP A 408 -10.70 11.52 0.50
CA ASP A 408 -11.42 12.24 -0.55
C ASP A 408 -12.34 11.31 -1.34
N ASN A 409 -11.86 10.10 -1.65
CA ASN A 409 -12.71 9.12 -2.33
C ASN A 409 -13.92 8.72 -1.48
N LEU A 410 -13.77 8.55 -0.16
CA LEU A 410 -14.90 8.31 0.75
C LEU A 410 -15.81 9.52 0.90
N ARG A 411 -15.26 10.74 0.90
CA ARG A 411 -16.06 11.98 0.94
C ARG A 411 -16.97 12.10 -0.28
N LEU A 412 -16.48 11.71 -1.46
CA LEU A 412 -17.27 11.68 -2.69
C LEU A 412 -18.37 10.61 -2.66
N ARG A 413 -18.10 9.44 -2.07
CA ARG A 413 -19.03 8.31 -1.97
C ARG A 413 -20.10 8.51 -0.88
N ASP A 414 -19.65 8.84 0.33
CA ASP A 414 -20.47 9.03 1.52
C ASP A 414 -19.96 10.24 2.35
N PRO A 415 -20.44 11.46 2.02
CA PRO A 415 -20.05 12.66 2.75
C PRO A 415 -20.59 12.66 4.19
N ARG A 416 -21.67 11.93 4.49
CA ARG A 416 -22.25 11.86 5.84
C ARG A 416 -21.37 11.03 6.75
N PHE A 417 -20.94 9.85 6.31
CA PHE A 417 -20.00 8.99 7.02
C PHE A 417 -18.67 9.72 7.25
N THR A 418 -18.08 10.26 6.18
CA THR A 418 -16.77 10.93 6.25
C THR A 418 -16.82 12.15 7.17
N GLY A 419 -17.87 12.98 7.07
CA GLY A 419 -18.06 14.10 7.99
C GLY A 419 -18.29 13.66 9.45
N ALA A 420 -18.88 12.48 9.69
CA ALA A 420 -19.02 11.93 11.05
C ALA A 420 -17.68 11.42 11.60
N VAL A 421 -16.80 10.87 10.76
CA VAL A 421 -15.44 10.47 11.13
C VAL A 421 -14.62 11.70 11.53
N GLU A 422 -14.67 12.76 10.72
CA GLU A 422 -13.99 14.03 11.00
C GLU A 422 -14.42 14.65 12.34
N ARG A 423 -15.73 14.70 12.59
CA ARG A 423 -16.27 15.19 13.86
C ARG A 423 -15.82 14.32 15.04
N ALA A 424 -15.79 12.99 14.88
CA ALA A 424 -15.32 12.09 15.92
C ALA A 424 -13.81 12.22 16.20
N PHE A 425 -13.02 12.53 15.19
CA PHE A 425 -11.60 12.86 15.34
C PHE A 425 -11.39 14.21 16.05
N GLY A 426 -12.38 15.11 16.00
CA GLY A 426 -12.29 16.46 16.56
C GLY A 426 -11.86 17.52 15.56
N CYS A 427 -12.09 17.29 14.25
CA CYS A 427 -11.88 18.33 13.25
C CYS A 427 -12.84 19.50 13.49
N PRO A 428 -12.36 20.75 13.59
CA PRO A 428 -13.24 21.91 13.58
C PRO A 428 -14.09 21.95 12.28
N PRO A 429 -15.29 22.56 12.30
CA PRO A 429 -16.14 22.66 11.12
C PRO A 429 -15.37 23.21 9.90
N GLY A 430 -15.47 22.51 8.76
CA GLY A 430 -14.80 22.90 7.51
C GLY A 430 -13.28 22.79 7.51
N THR A 431 -12.66 22.19 8.55
CA THR A 431 -11.21 22.01 8.62
C THR A 431 -10.81 20.60 8.20
N PRO A 432 -10.03 20.43 7.11
CA PRO A 432 -9.49 19.14 6.76
C PRO A 432 -8.60 18.55 7.86
N PRO A 433 -8.55 17.22 8.01
CA PRO A 433 -7.79 16.56 9.09
C PRO A 433 -6.32 16.98 9.16
N MET A 434 -5.66 17.15 8.02
CA MET A 434 -4.27 17.60 7.95
C MET A 434 -4.04 18.98 8.55
N PHE A 435 -5.07 19.85 8.61
CA PHE A 435 -5.01 21.20 9.18
C PHE A 435 -5.47 21.29 10.63
N THR A 436 -5.67 20.15 11.29
CA THR A 436 -5.89 20.12 12.74
C THR A 436 -4.57 20.36 13.48
N PRO A 437 -4.56 21.15 14.55
CA PRO A 437 -3.35 21.40 15.31
C PRO A 437 -2.87 20.13 16.03
N PHE A 438 -1.57 20.08 16.33
CA PHE A 438 -0.97 19.01 17.13
C PHE A 438 -0.02 19.61 18.15
N ARG A 439 -0.15 19.19 19.42
CA ARG A 439 0.66 19.72 20.51
C ARG A 439 1.69 18.68 20.96
N LEU A 440 2.96 19.09 20.96
CA LEU A 440 4.07 18.37 21.58
C LEU A 440 4.67 19.29 22.65
N ARG A 441 4.62 18.87 23.92
CA ARG A 441 4.99 19.72 25.06
C ARG A 441 4.32 21.10 25.02
N GLU A 442 5.09 22.19 25.01
CA GLU A 442 4.56 23.56 24.89
C GLU A 442 4.46 24.06 23.44
N VAL A 443 4.99 23.32 22.47
CA VAL A 443 4.91 23.66 21.04
C VAL A 443 3.60 23.13 20.46
N THR A 444 2.81 24.04 19.89
CA THR A 444 1.62 23.69 19.12
C THR A 444 1.90 23.90 17.63
N LEU A 445 1.96 22.81 16.89
CA LEU A 445 2.02 22.83 15.43
C LEU A 445 0.62 23.21 14.92
N ARG A 446 0.55 24.19 14.02
CA ARG A 446 -0.73 24.67 13.45
C ARG A 446 -1.44 23.63 12.60
N ASN A 447 -0.72 22.64 12.09
CA ASN A 447 -1.23 21.55 11.26
C ASN A 447 -0.34 20.30 11.38
N ARG A 448 -0.76 19.20 10.74
CA ARG A 448 -0.13 17.87 10.79
C ARG A 448 1.00 17.65 9.77
N VAL A 449 1.37 18.68 9.01
CA VAL A 449 2.33 18.57 7.91
C VAL A 449 3.73 18.96 8.37
N VAL A 450 4.68 18.07 8.12
CA VAL A 450 6.10 18.25 8.41
C VAL A 450 6.89 18.26 7.10
N VAL A 451 7.79 19.21 6.94
CA VAL A 451 8.84 19.13 5.91
C VAL A 451 9.95 18.25 6.46
N SER A 452 10.19 17.12 5.81
CA SER A 452 11.15 16.11 6.26
C SER A 452 12.61 16.64 6.18
N PRO A 453 13.53 16.19 7.05
CA PRO A 453 14.95 16.48 6.91
C PRO A 453 15.49 16.02 5.55
N MET A 454 16.11 16.93 4.81
CA MET A 454 16.68 16.68 3.48
C MET A 454 18.06 17.34 3.36
N ASP A 455 19.12 16.55 3.24
CA ASP A 455 20.47 17.07 3.04
C ASP A 455 20.58 17.83 1.72
N MET A 456 20.96 19.11 1.81
CA MET A 456 21.08 19.99 0.65
C MET A 456 22.51 20.11 0.14
N TYR A 457 23.48 19.61 0.91
CA TYR A 457 24.90 19.58 0.59
C TYR A 457 25.45 20.94 0.10
N SER A 458 24.95 22.03 0.69
CA SER A 458 25.18 23.41 0.24
C SER A 458 25.90 24.28 1.28
N ALA A 459 26.37 23.71 2.39
CA ALA A 459 27.15 24.42 3.41
C ALA A 459 28.63 24.49 3.02
N VAL A 460 29.33 25.48 3.56
CA VAL A 460 30.79 25.61 3.42
C VAL A 460 31.40 25.53 4.80
N ASP A 461 32.30 24.56 5.02
CA ASP A 461 32.88 24.25 6.34
C ASP A 461 31.82 24.06 7.45
N GLY A 462 30.68 23.47 7.06
CA GLY A 462 29.52 23.28 7.94
C GLY A 462 28.72 24.55 8.24
N VAL A 463 29.10 25.73 7.73
CA VAL A 463 28.35 26.96 7.92
C VAL A 463 27.19 27.03 6.91
N PRO A 464 25.93 27.07 7.36
CA PRO A 464 24.80 27.24 6.44
C PRO A 464 24.81 28.66 5.83
N GLY A 465 24.68 28.73 4.51
CA GLY A 465 24.60 30.00 3.76
C GLY A 465 23.20 30.40 3.31
N ASP A 466 23.14 31.34 2.36
CA ASP A 466 21.89 31.89 1.82
C ASP A 466 21.00 30.84 1.14
N PHE A 467 21.59 29.77 0.59
CA PHE A 467 20.83 28.65 0.07
C PHE A 467 19.87 28.08 1.13
N HIS A 468 20.38 27.80 2.34
CA HIS A 468 19.56 27.24 3.44
C HIS A 468 18.52 28.24 3.92
N LEU A 469 18.87 29.53 4.00
CA LEU A 469 17.92 30.59 4.35
C LEU A 469 16.74 30.62 3.37
N VAL A 470 17.01 30.64 2.06
CA VAL A 470 15.97 30.67 1.03
C VAL A 470 15.21 29.35 1.00
N HIS A 471 15.91 28.22 1.05
CA HIS A 471 15.31 26.89 1.03
C HIS A 471 14.32 26.70 2.19
N LEU A 472 14.78 26.84 3.43
CA LEU A 472 13.96 26.63 4.64
C LEU A 472 12.91 27.74 4.80
N GLY A 473 13.29 28.99 4.49
CA GLY A 473 12.38 30.13 4.53
C GLY A 473 11.20 29.97 3.58
N ALA A 474 11.42 29.51 2.35
CA ALA A 474 10.35 29.26 1.38
C ALA A 474 9.35 28.19 1.87
N ARG A 475 9.85 27.10 2.48
CA ARG A 475 8.99 26.03 3.04
C ARG A 475 8.23 26.48 4.28
N ALA A 476 8.84 27.31 5.12
CA ALA A 476 8.17 27.88 6.28
C ALA A 476 7.02 28.82 5.86
N LEU A 477 7.28 29.69 4.89
CA LEU A 477 6.25 30.51 4.24
C LEU A 477 5.22 29.66 3.48
N GLY A 478 5.57 28.43 3.11
CA GLY A 478 4.76 27.46 2.38
C GLY A 478 3.70 26.73 3.19
N GLY A 479 3.53 27.05 4.48
CA GLY A 479 2.34 26.66 5.24
C GLY A 479 2.47 25.41 6.11
N ALA A 480 3.57 24.67 6.06
CA ALA A 480 3.78 23.49 6.91
C ALA A 480 3.73 23.84 8.41
N GLY A 481 3.36 22.88 9.26
CA GLY A 481 3.33 23.05 10.72
C GLY A 481 4.73 23.04 11.33
N LEU A 482 5.60 22.20 10.78
CA LEU A 482 7.00 22.04 11.17
C LEU A 482 7.89 21.95 9.93
N VAL A 483 8.98 22.72 9.92
CA VAL A 483 10.04 22.59 8.92
C VAL A 483 11.30 22.04 9.59
N MET A 484 11.72 20.85 9.19
CA MET A 484 12.99 20.31 9.65
C MET A 484 14.14 20.79 8.77
N THR A 485 15.27 21.08 9.39
CA THR A 485 16.56 21.23 8.69
C THR A 485 17.05 19.89 8.12
N GLU A 486 18.11 19.93 7.32
CA GLU A 486 18.92 18.75 7.00
C GLU A 486 19.55 18.09 8.23
N MET A 487 20.27 16.97 8.06
CA MET A 487 21.09 16.46 9.15
C MET A 487 22.22 17.45 9.45
N VAL A 488 22.14 18.09 10.61
CA VAL A 488 23.15 19.03 11.10
C VAL A 488 24.20 18.27 11.93
N CYS A 489 25.42 18.28 11.42
CA CYS A 489 26.51 17.45 11.93
C CYS A 489 27.09 18.02 13.24
N VAL A 490 27.34 17.14 14.21
CA VAL A 490 27.84 17.53 15.55
C VAL A 490 29.36 17.71 15.63
N SER A 491 30.08 17.39 14.56
CA SER A 491 31.53 17.54 14.43
C SER A 491 31.94 17.68 12.96
N PRO A 492 33.15 18.19 12.66
CA PRO A 492 33.68 18.23 11.29
C PRO A 492 33.75 16.85 10.64
N GLU A 493 34.15 15.83 11.40
CA GLU A 493 34.30 14.45 10.93
C GLU A 493 32.95 13.72 10.83
N GLY A 494 31.92 14.25 11.50
CA GLY A 494 30.55 13.75 11.45
C GLY A 494 29.78 14.11 10.19
N ARG A 495 30.39 14.87 9.27
CA ARG A 495 29.78 15.22 7.98
C ARG A 495 29.69 14.01 7.05
N ILE A 496 28.65 13.98 6.22
CA ILE A 496 28.52 13.00 5.13
C ILE A 496 29.44 13.41 3.98
N THR A 497 29.31 14.67 3.56
CA THR A 497 30.06 15.29 2.46
C THR A 497 30.64 16.63 2.91
N PRO A 498 31.58 17.23 2.14
CA PRO A 498 32.07 18.58 2.42
C PRO A 498 30.96 19.64 2.49
N GLY A 499 29.83 19.40 1.80
CA GLY A 499 28.68 20.29 1.73
C GLY A 499 27.67 20.18 2.89
N CYS A 500 27.85 19.25 3.84
CA CYS A 500 26.93 19.10 4.97
C CYS A 500 27.02 20.25 5.96
N ALA A 501 25.88 20.71 6.46
CA ALA A 501 25.84 21.69 7.54
C ALA A 501 26.26 21.11 8.89
N GLY A 502 26.73 21.96 9.80
CA GLY A 502 27.23 21.59 11.12
C GLY A 502 26.76 22.52 12.23
N LEU A 503 26.94 22.07 13.48
CA LEU A 503 26.65 22.85 14.69
C LEU A 503 27.67 22.58 15.81
N TYR A 504 28.95 22.58 15.45
CA TYR A 504 30.07 22.37 16.36
C TYR A 504 30.85 23.66 16.67
N THR A 505 30.59 24.77 15.95
CA THR A 505 31.23 26.08 16.18
C THR A 505 30.22 27.18 16.53
N GLY A 506 30.71 28.30 17.09
CA GLY A 506 29.90 29.49 17.33
C GLY A 506 29.40 30.15 16.05
N ARG A 507 30.26 30.22 15.01
CA ARG A 507 29.91 30.79 13.70
C ARG A 507 28.73 30.05 13.05
N GLN A 508 28.71 28.72 13.16
CA GLN A 508 27.59 27.90 12.67
C GLN A 508 26.31 28.19 13.45
N ALA A 509 26.39 28.32 14.78
CA ALA A 509 25.23 28.66 15.61
C ALA A 509 24.65 30.03 15.26
N GLU A 510 25.49 31.03 14.99
CA GLU A 510 25.05 32.36 14.55
C GLU A 510 24.37 32.31 13.17
N ALA A 511 24.90 31.53 12.24
CA ALA A 511 24.33 31.35 10.91
C ALA A 511 22.97 30.63 10.97
N TRP A 512 22.83 29.60 11.80
CA TRP A 512 21.55 28.96 12.07
C TRP A 512 20.56 29.90 12.75
N ARG A 513 21.01 30.71 13.72
CA ARG A 513 20.17 31.71 14.37
C ARG A 513 19.58 32.69 13.36
N ARG A 514 20.32 33.10 12.32
CA ARG A 514 19.78 33.97 11.25
C ARG A 514 18.59 33.31 10.53
N ILE A 515 18.60 31.99 10.36
CA ILE A 515 17.56 31.25 9.65
C ILE A 515 16.33 31.03 10.55
N THR A 516 16.52 30.58 11.79
CA THR A 516 15.42 30.41 12.76
C THR A 516 14.71 31.74 13.02
N ASP A 517 15.47 32.82 13.22
CA ASP A 517 14.98 34.18 13.33
C ASP A 517 14.13 34.61 12.12
N PHE A 518 14.57 34.27 10.91
CA PHE A 518 13.80 34.56 9.70
C PHE A 518 12.47 33.82 9.71
N VAL A 519 12.47 32.52 10.02
CA VAL A 519 11.25 31.70 10.08
C VAL A 519 10.28 32.24 11.12
N HIS A 520 10.75 32.49 12.34
CA HIS A 520 9.91 33.02 13.42
C HIS A 520 9.32 34.40 13.11
N ARG A 521 10.09 35.28 12.45
CA ARG A 521 9.61 36.63 12.08
C ARG A 521 8.69 36.64 10.85
N GLN A 522 9.02 35.87 9.82
CA GLN A 522 8.37 35.97 8.51
C GLN A 522 7.25 34.94 8.30
N ALA A 523 7.29 33.81 9.02
CA ALA A 523 6.31 32.74 8.91
C ALA A 523 5.73 32.36 10.28
N PRO A 524 5.13 33.31 11.03
CA PRO A 524 4.59 33.04 12.35
C PRO A 524 3.61 31.86 12.34
N GLY A 525 3.72 30.99 13.34
CA GLY A 525 2.95 29.73 13.43
C GLY A 525 3.58 28.53 12.71
N THR A 526 4.76 28.70 12.09
CA THR A 526 5.61 27.58 11.61
C THR A 526 6.69 27.31 12.64
N ALA A 527 6.80 26.08 13.11
CA ALA A 527 7.95 25.66 13.92
C ALA A 527 9.14 25.31 13.02
N ILE A 528 10.35 25.51 13.51
CA ILE A 528 11.59 25.03 12.87
C ILE A 528 12.34 24.06 13.77
N GLY A 529 12.65 22.88 13.25
CA GLY A 529 13.33 21.82 13.98
C GLY A 529 14.75 21.58 13.45
N VAL A 530 15.65 21.17 14.35
CA VAL A 530 16.99 20.72 14.00
C VAL A 530 17.07 19.19 14.05
N GLN A 531 17.65 18.55 13.03
CA GLN A 531 18.02 17.15 13.13
C GLN A 531 19.52 17.04 13.42
N LEU A 532 19.92 16.53 14.58
CA LEU A 532 21.34 16.35 14.92
C LEU A 532 21.81 14.94 14.60
N GLY A 533 22.95 14.83 13.93
CA GLY A 533 23.50 13.54 13.54
C GLY A 533 25.02 13.53 13.34
N HIS A 534 25.52 12.33 13.07
CA HIS A 534 26.92 12.06 12.74
C HIS A 534 26.96 10.93 11.72
N SER A 535 27.59 11.13 10.57
CA SER A 535 27.61 10.21 9.43
C SER A 535 28.23 8.83 9.74
N GLY A 536 29.17 8.79 10.69
CA GLY A 536 29.82 7.56 11.12
C GLY A 536 30.57 6.92 9.95
N ARG A 537 30.28 5.65 9.65
CA ARG A 537 30.91 4.93 8.53
C ARG A 537 30.47 5.38 7.13
N LYS A 538 29.44 6.22 7.02
CA LYS A 538 28.93 6.78 5.76
C LYS A 538 29.45 8.19 5.47
N GLY A 539 30.42 8.66 6.27
CA GLY A 539 31.05 9.97 6.10
C GLY A 539 32.11 10.02 5.01
N SER A 540 32.62 11.23 4.77
CA SER A 540 33.74 11.48 3.84
C SER A 540 33.45 10.98 2.42
N THR A 541 32.28 11.36 1.90
CA THR A 541 31.80 11.01 0.56
C THR A 541 31.61 12.24 -0.32
N LYS A 542 31.55 12.01 -1.64
CA LYS A 542 31.26 13.03 -2.66
C LYS A 542 29.87 13.61 -2.49
N LEU A 543 29.63 14.78 -3.09
CA LEU A 543 28.29 15.33 -3.20
C LEU A 543 27.41 14.35 -3.99
N MET A 544 26.13 14.28 -3.66
CA MET A 544 25.24 13.24 -4.21
C MET A 544 25.19 13.20 -5.75
N TRP A 545 25.36 14.36 -6.41
CA TRP A 545 25.35 14.50 -7.88
C TRP A 545 26.71 14.25 -8.53
N GLU A 546 27.79 14.13 -7.75
CA GLU A 546 29.14 13.78 -8.20
C GLU A 546 29.43 12.28 -8.02
N GLY A 547 28.74 11.64 -7.06
CA GLY A 547 28.85 10.22 -6.79
C GLY A 547 28.21 9.87 -5.44
N MET A 548 26.93 9.51 -5.46
CA MET A 548 26.19 9.12 -4.25
C MET A 548 26.90 7.98 -3.51
N ASP A 549 27.16 8.20 -2.21
CA ASP A 549 27.89 7.30 -1.30
C ASP A 549 29.33 6.96 -1.73
N GLU A 550 29.86 7.55 -2.81
CA GLU A 550 31.26 7.33 -3.24
C GLU A 550 32.22 8.08 -2.33
N PRO A 551 33.35 7.47 -1.91
CA PRO A 551 34.37 8.17 -1.13
C PRO A 551 34.93 9.37 -1.92
N LEU A 552 35.43 10.38 -1.22
CA LEU A 552 36.14 11.49 -1.86
C LEU A 552 37.41 10.98 -2.55
N ASP A 553 37.80 11.64 -3.65
CA ASP A 553 39.05 11.31 -4.36
C ASP A 553 40.26 11.70 -3.49
N ASP A 554 40.22 12.88 -2.86
CA ASP A 554 41.24 13.40 -1.95
C ASP A 554 40.61 14.13 -0.75
N GLY A 555 41.41 14.45 0.27
CA GLY A 555 40.94 15.24 1.43
C GLY A 555 39.99 14.50 2.38
N ASN A 556 39.99 13.17 2.33
CA ASN A 556 39.21 12.32 3.23
C ASN A 556 39.60 12.56 4.70
N TRP A 557 38.61 12.51 5.59
CA TRP A 557 38.82 12.55 7.04
C TRP A 557 38.58 11.19 7.70
N PRO A 558 39.16 10.92 8.89
CA PRO A 558 38.98 9.66 9.59
C PRO A 558 37.51 9.41 9.95
N LEU A 559 37.03 8.18 9.67
CA LEU A 559 35.69 7.75 10.05
C LEU A 559 35.71 6.96 11.35
N VAL A 560 34.59 7.02 12.09
CA VAL A 560 34.36 6.25 13.32
C VAL A 560 33.03 5.51 13.25
N ALA A 561 32.94 4.34 13.89
CA ALA A 561 31.72 3.54 13.95
C ALA A 561 31.72 2.57 15.14
N ALA A 562 30.62 1.84 15.30
CA ALA A 562 30.51 0.75 16.28
C ALA A 562 31.54 -0.36 16.02
N SER A 563 31.80 -0.68 14.75
CA SER A 563 32.74 -1.72 14.30
C SER A 563 33.46 -1.32 13.01
N PRO A 564 34.63 -1.91 12.69
CA PRO A 564 35.45 -1.51 11.55
C PRO A 564 34.93 -2.10 10.23
N LEU A 565 33.69 -1.76 9.86
CA LEU A 565 33.00 -2.27 8.68
C LEU A 565 32.70 -1.11 7.71
N PRO A 566 33.21 -1.15 6.46
CA PRO A 566 32.88 -0.14 5.45
C PRO A 566 31.40 -0.22 5.04
N TYR A 567 30.84 0.88 4.53
CA TYR A 567 29.45 0.91 4.07
C TYR A 567 29.23 0.11 2.77
N LYS A 568 30.13 0.28 1.79
CA LYS A 568 30.18 -0.49 0.53
C LYS A 568 31.62 -0.91 0.20
N PRO A 569 31.82 -1.88 -0.72
CA PRO A 569 33.15 -2.15 -1.26
C PRO A 569 33.79 -0.87 -1.79
N GLY A 570 35.04 -0.61 -1.38
CA GLY A 570 35.79 0.60 -1.77
C GLY A 570 35.60 1.82 -0.85
N SER A 571 34.62 1.83 0.05
CA SER A 571 34.54 2.87 1.10
C SER A 571 35.69 2.74 2.10
N GLN A 572 36.01 3.86 2.77
CA GLN A 572 36.94 3.86 3.90
C GLN A 572 36.46 2.94 5.02
N VAL A 573 37.38 2.20 5.62
CA VAL A 573 37.10 1.38 6.81
C VAL A 573 37.10 2.31 8.03
N PRO A 574 36.00 2.41 8.78
CA PRO A 574 35.94 3.26 9.96
C PRO A 574 36.77 2.65 11.09
N ARG A 575 37.26 3.50 11.99
CA ARG A 575 37.83 3.06 13.26
C ARG A 575 36.71 2.67 14.22
N GLU A 576 36.86 1.53 14.88
CA GLU A 576 36.01 1.17 16.02
C GLU A 576 36.20 2.17 17.18
N MET A 577 35.10 2.73 17.68
CA MET A 577 35.15 3.71 18.77
C MET A 577 35.61 3.08 20.08
N SER A 578 36.57 3.73 20.74
CA SER A 578 36.94 3.42 22.13
C SER A 578 35.97 4.05 23.14
N ARG A 579 36.00 3.61 24.40
CA ARG A 579 35.19 4.22 25.48
C ARG A 579 35.38 5.73 25.63
N ALA A 580 36.60 6.22 25.44
CA ALA A 580 36.90 7.65 25.47
C ALA A 580 36.21 8.36 24.29
N GLN A 581 36.28 7.79 23.08
CA GLN A 581 35.62 8.36 21.91
C GLN A 581 34.09 8.33 22.02
N LEU A 582 33.49 7.31 22.67
CA LEU A 582 32.06 7.29 22.97
C LEU A 582 31.68 8.46 23.90
N THR A 583 32.50 8.70 24.93
CA THR A 583 32.32 9.84 25.84
C THR A 583 32.42 11.16 25.08
N ASP A 584 33.49 11.37 24.30
CA ASP A 584 33.69 12.61 23.53
C ASP A 584 32.55 12.85 22.54
N MET A 585 32.07 11.80 21.86
CA MET A 585 30.96 11.89 20.92
C MET A 585 29.67 12.34 21.61
N ARG A 586 29.36 11.77 22.77
CA ARG A 586 28.20 12.18 23.58
C ARG A 586 28.27 13.67 23.93
N GLU A 587 29.44 14.17 24.34
CA GLU A 587 29.63 15.59 24.64
C GLU A 587 29.51 16.48 23.40
N GLN A 588 29.94 16.01 22.21
CA GLN A 588 29.73 16.73 20.95
C GLN A 588 28.24 16.89 20.63
N PHE A 589 27.43 15.83 20.78
CA PHE A 589 25.98 15.90 20.62
C PHE A 589 25.34 16.87 21.63
N ALA A 590 25.69 16.78 22.92
CA ALA A 590 25.17 17.69 23.94
C ALA A 590 25.56 19.16 23.66
N ALA A 591 26.81 19.41 23.25
CA ALA A 591 27.27 20.75 22.92
C ALA A 591 26.57 21.31 21.67
N ALA A 592 26.26 20.48 20.68
CA ALA A 592 25.47 20.87 19.51
C ALA A 592 24.02 21.18 19.90
N ALA A 593 23.40 20.37 20.75
CA ALA A 593 22.05 20.60 21.27
C ALA A 593 21.92 21.92 22.06
N LEU A 594 22.91 22.23 22.91
CA LEU A 594 22.97 23.51 23.62
C LEU A 594 23.05 24.69 22.64
N ARG A 595 23.85 24.56 21.58
CA ARG A 595 23.93 25.57 20.51
C ARG A 595 22.62 25.69 19.75
N ALA A 596 21.94 24.59 19.46
CA ALA A 596 20.63 24.60 18.81
C ALA A 596 19.58 25.33 19.65
N ALA A 597 19.57 25.09 20.96
CA ALA A 597 18.63 25.77 21.87
C ALA A 597 18.84 27.29 21.84
N ARG A 598 20.11 27.73 21.88
CA ARG A 598 20.53 29.14 21.77
C ARG A 598 20.28 29.75 20.39
N ALA A 599 20.34 28.94 19.35
CA ALA A 599 20.00 29.35 17.99
C ALA A 599 18.48 29.48 17.78
N GLY A 600 17.65 29.10 18.76
CA GLY A 600 16.20 29.31 18.70
C GLY A 600 15.43 28.21 17.96
N PHE A 601 15.96 27.00 17.84
CA PHE A 601 15.14 25.89 17.32
C PHE A 601 14.01 25.51 18.28
N ASP A 602 12.85 25.18 17.73
CA ASP A 602 11.63 24.84 18.49
C ASP A 602 11.59 23.36 18.88
N LEU A 603 12.22 22.51 18.06
CA LEU A 603 12.25 21.06 18.19
C LEU A 603 13.65 20.52 17.86
N LEU A 604 14.08 19.48 18.56
CA LEU A 604 15.30 18.74 18.24
C LEU A 604 14.94 17.30 17.90
N GLU A 605 15.45 16.79 16.78
CA GLU A 605 15.37 15.39 16.41
C GLU A 605 16.76 14.75 16.48
N LEU A 606 16.90 13.65 17.22
CA LEU A 606 18.13 12.87 17.23
C LEU A 606 18.12 11.86 16.08
N HIS A 607 19.14 11.89 15.23
CA HIS A 607 19.21 11.01 14.07
C HIS A 607 19.80 9.62 14.42
N CYS A 608 18.91 8.65 14.63
CA CYS A 608 19.22 7.24 14.90
C CYS A 608 18.81 6.32 13.74
N ALA A 609 18.87 6.80 12.50
CA ALA A 609 18.39 6.08 11.31
C ALA A 609 19.43 6.12 10.15
N HIS A 610 19.09 5.50 9.04
CA HIS A 610 19.80 5.56 7.75
C HIS A 610 21.27 5.10 7.75
N GLY A 611 21.67 4.25 8.71
CA GLY A 611 23.02 3.69 8.77
C GLY A 611 24.10 4.67 9.20
N TYR A 612 23.73 5.88 9.62
CA TYR A 612 24.64 6.82 10.27
C TYR A 612 25.05 6.33 11.66
N LEU A 613 25.86 7.10 12.39
CA LEU A 613 26.56 6.61 13.58
C LEU A 613 25.64 5.88 14.58
N LEU A 614 24.58 6.53 15.06
CA LEU A 614 23.70 5.95 16.08
C LEU A 614 22.87 4.78 15.52
N SER A 615 22.40 4.88 14.27
CA SER A 615 21.77 3.75 13.56
C SER A 615 22.70 2.55 13.42
N GLY A 616 24.00 2.81 13.20
CA GLY A 616 25.04 1.81 13.10
C GLY A 616 25.33 1.07 14.41
N PHE A 617 25.03 1.68 15.56
CA PHE A 617 25.01 0.98 16.85
C PHE A 617 23.76 0.13 17.02
N LEU A 618 22.61 0.62 16.54
CA LEU A 618 21.34 -0.09 16.64
C LEU A 618 21.29 -1.34 15.77
N SER A 619 21.89 -1.37 14.58
CA SER A 619 21.79 -2.54 13.70
C SER A 619 22.80 -3.65 14.05
N PRO A 620 22.35 -4.91 14.15
CA PRO A 620 23.25 -6.05 14.32
C PRO A 620 24.16 -6.30 13.10
N LEU A 621 23.82 -5.78 11.91
CA LEU A 621 24.64 -5.91 10.70
C LEU A 621 25.86 -4.99 10.69
N THR A 622 25.90 -4.03 11.62
CA THR A 622 26.91 -2.97 11.64
C THR A 622 27.59 -2.83 12.99
N ASN A 623 27.00 -3.38 14.04
CA ASN A 623 27.54 -3.42 15.39
C ASN A 623 27.92 -4.85 15.78
N HIS A 624 29.20 -5.18 15.57
CA HIS A 624 29.80 -6.46 15.94
C HIS A 624 30.59 -6.37 17.26
N ARG A 625 30.35 -5.33 18.07
CA ARG A 625 31.05 -5.18 19.34
C ARG A 625 30.69 -6.30 20.29
N THR A 626 31.69 -6.74 21.07
CA THR A 626 31.53 -7.76 22.12
C THR A 626 31.57 -7.16 23.52
N ASP A 627 31.67 -5.84 23.64
CA ASP A 627 31.59 -5.13 24.91
C ASP A 627 30.13 -4.75 25.24
N ALA A 628 29.93 -3.89 26.25
CA ALA A 628 28.60 -3.49 26.73
C ALA A 628 27.76 -2.71 25.70
N TYR A 629 28.33 -2.36 24.53
CA TYR A 629 27.71 -1.56 23.49
C TYR A 629 27.33 -2.35 22.23
N GLY A 630 27.37 -3.69 22.27
CA GLY A 630 26.97 -4.56 21.14
C GLY A 630 26.37 -5.90 21.58
N GLY A 631 26.11 -6.77 20.60
CA GLY A 631 25.45 -8.05 20.83
C GLY A 631 23.94 -7.93 21.03
N SER A 632 23.47 -7.98 22.27
CA SER A 632 22.04 -7.93 22.58
C SER A 632 21.41 -6.59 22.16
N LEU A 633 20.08 -6.57 22.01
CA LEU A 633 19.34 -5.32 21.77
C LEU A 633 19.65 -4.26 22.85
N GLU A 634 19.74 -4.67 24.11
CA GLU A 634 20.11 -3.76 25.22
C GLU A 634 21.52 -3.17 25.02
N GLY A 635 22.50 -4.00 24.63
CA GLY A 635 23.86 -3.54 24.35
C GLY A 635 23.89 -2.56 23.18
N ARG A 636 23.18 -2.87 22.10
CA ARG A 636 23.07 -2.02 20.90
C ARG A 636 22.37 -0.68 21.18
N LEU A 637 21.36 -0.68 22.05
CA LEU A 637 20.63 0.53 22.47
C LEU A 637 21.45 1.43 23.40
N ARG A 638 22.40 0.88 24.15
CA ARG A 638 23.09 1.59 25.24
C ARG A 638 23.69 2.93 24.80
N PHE A 639 24.50 2.94 23.75
CA PHE A 639 25.16 4.16 23.31
C PHE A 639 24.17 5.20 22.71
N PRO A 640 23.25 4.82 21.80
CA PRO A 640 22.20 5.73 21.34
C PRO A 640 21.36 6.35 22.48
N LEU A 641 21.04 5.58 23.53
CA LEU A 641 20.31 6.10 24.70
C LEU A 641 21.18 7.01 25.58
N GLU A 642 22.46 6.69 25.81
CA GLU A 642 23.39 7.57 26.53
C GLU A 642 23.54 8.93 25.82
N VAL A 643 23.55 8.94 24.48
CA VAL A 643 23.56 10.17 23.67
C VAL A 643 22.23 10.91 23.79
N PHE A 644 21.11 10.20 23.72
CA PHE A 644 19.78 10.78 23.88
C PHE A 644 19.63 11.47 25.25
N ASP A 645 20.04 10.80 26.34
CA ASP A 645 19.96 11.32 27.71
C ASP A 645 20.82 12.59 27.88
N ALA A 646 22.04 12.59 27.33
CA ALA A 646 22.91 13.76 27.39
C ALA A 646 22.34 14.96 26.63
N VAL A 647 21.74 14.72 25.45
CA VAL A 647 21.05 15.77 24.69
C VAL A 647 19.80 16.25 25.43
N ARG A 648 18.99 15.33 25.96
CA ARG A 648 17.76 15.65 26.69
C ARG A 648 18.03 16.47 27.96
N ALA A 649 19.16 16.24 28.62
CA ALA A 649 19.60 16.96 29.82
C ALA A 649 19.91 18.45 29.56
N VAL A 650 20.38 18.79 28.36
CA VAL A 650 20.74 20.19 27.99
C VAL A 650 19.69 20.88 27.12
N TRP A 651 18.81 20.12 26.46
CA TRP A 651 17.70 20.65 25.68
C TRP A 651 16.58 21.18 26.61
N PRO A 652 15.99 22.37 26.35
CA PRO A 652 14.94 22.93 27.20
C PRO A 652 13.74 21.99 27.37
N GLN A 653 13.28 21.79 28.60
CA GLN A 653 12.28 20.76 28.93
C GLN A 653 10.90 21.06 28.35
N GLU A 654 10.58 22.33 28.10
CA GLU A 654 9.35 22.76 27.45
C GLU A 654 9.32 22.48 25.93
N ARG A 655 10.50 22.26 25.33
CA ARG A 655 10.65 22.02 23.89
C ARG A 655 10.67 20.52 23.55
N PRO A 656 9.96 20.09 22.49
CA PRO A 656 9.97 18.71 22.06
C PRO A 656 11.35 18.20 21.67
N MET A 657 11.60 16.93 21.98
CA MET A 657 12.71 16.15 21.47
C MET A 657 12.19 14.85 20.85
N THR A 658 12.46 14.64 19.57
CA THR A 658 12.07 13.43 18.82
C THR A 658 13.29 12.58 18.50
N VAL A 659 13.06 11.34 18.06
CA VAL A 659 14.10 10.47 17.52
C VAL A 659 13.66 9.95 16.16
N ARG A 660 14.59 9.91 15.21
CA ARG A 660 14.37 9.24 13.92
C ARG A 660 15.03 7.87 13.92
N ILE A 661 14.28 6.81 13.63
CA ILE A 661 14.80 5.43 13.58
C ILE A 661 14.55 4.78 12.22
N SER A 662 15.39 3.81 11.84
CA SER A 662 15.10 2.89 10.73
C SER A 662 14.36 1.68 11.30
N ALA A 663 13.09 1.49 10.92
CA ALA A 663 12.26 0.41 11.45
C ALA A 663 12.62 -0.98 10.90
N THR A 664 13.34 -1.03 9.79
CA THR A 664 13.93 -2.25 9.27
C THR A 664 15.18 -1.93 8.46
N ASP A 665 16.13 -2.86 8.43
CA ASP A 665 17.34 -2.75 7.61
C ASP A 665 17.13 -3.27 6.17
N TRP A 666 15.97 -3.85 5.86
CA TRP A 666 15.69 -4.50 4.56
C TRP A 666 16.76 -5.52 4.13
N ALA A 667 17.41 -6.15 5.10
CA ALA A 667 18.46 -7.13 4.90
C ALA A 667 18.32 -8.26 5.94
N GLU A 668 18.65 -9.48 5.54
CA GLU A 668 18.60 -10.65 6.40
C GLU A 668 19.54 -10.48 7.61
N GLY A 669 19.05 -10.86 8.80
CA GLY A 669 19.80 -10.71 10.05
C GLY A 669 19.87 -9.28 10.60
N GLY A 670 19.27 -8.30 9.92
CA GLY A 670 19.18 -6.91 10.38
C GLY A 670 18.03 -6.63 11.34
N THR A 671 17.89 -5.36 11.72
CA THR A 671 16.76 -4.87 12.51
C THR A 671 15.44 -5.20 11.80
N SER A 672 14.51 -5.82 12.54
CA SER A 672 13.16 -6.15 12.06
C SER A 672 12.13 -5.11 12.50
N ALA A 673 10.95 -5.14 11.87
CA ALA A 673 9.82 -4.31 12.26
C ALA A 673 9.39 -4.57 13.72
N GLU A 674 9.44 -5.82 14.19
CA GLU A 674 9.19 -6.21 15.59
C GLU A 674 10.19 -5.54 16.53
N GLU A 675 11.48 -5.61 16.20
CA GLU A 675 12.54 -5.05 17.04
C GLU A 675 12.44 -3.51 17.11
N SER A 676 12.01 -2.87 16.02
CA SER A 676 11.81 -1.42 15.99
C SER A 676 10.80 -0.90 17.02
N VAL A 677 9.81 -1.70 17.38
CA VAL A 677 8.85 -1.37 18.45
C VAL A 677 9.56 -1.31 19.81
N ALA A 678 10.46 -2.25 20.08
CA ALA A 678 11.26 -2.25 21.32
C ALA A 678 12.23 -1.06 21.35
N ILE A 679 12.86 -0.74 20.22
CA ILE A 679 13.73 0.45 20.09
C ILE A 679 12.92 1.73 20.35
N ALA A 680 11.76 1.89 19.72
CA ALA A 680 10.89 3.05 19.91
C ALA A 680 10.42 3.19 21.37
N ARG A 681 10.03 2.07 22.01
CA ARG A 681 9.63 2.05 23.43
C ARG A 681 10.78 2.46 24.34
N ALA A 682 12.01 2.05 24.04
CA ALA A 682 13.18 2.44 24.81
C ALA A 682 13.43 3.96 24.74
N PHE A 683 13.44 4.57 23.55
CA PHE A 683 13.59 6.02 23.42
C PHE A 683 12.45 6.80 24.09
N ALA A 684 11.21 6.32 23.98
CA ALA A 684 10.08 6.96 24.66
C ALA A 684 10.21 6.89 26.19
N ALA A 685 10.69 5.77 26.74
CA ALA A 685 10.96 5.64 28.18
C ALA A 685 12.06 6.62 28.66
N HIS A 686 12.98 7.02 27.78
CA HIS A 686 14.01 8.03 28.02
C HIS A 686 13.54 9.47 27.75
N GLY A 687 12.30 9.67 27.31
CA GLY A 687 11.68 10.98 27.17
C GLY A 687 11.58 11.51 25.73
N ALA A 688 11.68 10.67 24.71
CA ALA A 688 11.31 11.04 23.34
C ALA A 688 9.81 11.35 23.25
N ASP A 689 9.49 12.53 22.71
CA ASP A 689 8.10 13.02 22.62
C ASP A 689 7.37 12.47 21.39
N ALA A 690 8.12 12.05 20.36
CA ALA A 690 7.62 11.34 19.19
C ALA A 690 8.75 10.57 18.49
N VAL A 691 8.38 9.63 17.62
CA VAL A 691 9.30 8.85 16.78
C VAL A 691 9.04 9.14 15.30
N ASP A 692 10.05 9.67 14.58
CA ASP A 692 10.05 9.70 13.11
C ASP A 692 10.49 8.33 12.58
N VAL A 693 9.57 7.66 11.90
CA VAL A 693 9.73 6.26 11.52
C VAL A 693 10.13 6.15 10.06
N SER A 694 11.42 5.96 9.83
CA SER A 694 12.00 5.68 8.52
C SER A 694 12.26 4.18 8.31
N ALA A 695 12.95 3.80 7.23
CA ALA A 695 13.45 2.45 7.01
C ALA A 695 14.70 2.44 6.13
N GLY A 696 15.56 1.43 6.32
CA GLY A 696 16.68 1.12 5.46
C GLY A 696 17.88 2.06 5.57
N GLN A 697 18.69 2.04 4.50
CA GLN A 697 19.96 2.71 4.27
C GLN A 697 21.09 2.34 5.23
N VAL A 698 20.90 1.25 6.00
CA VAL A 698 21.86 0.77 7.00
C VAL A 698 23.01 0.01 6.34
N VAL A 699 22.71 -0.82 5.36
CA VAL A 699 23.68 -1.59 4.55
C VAL A 699 23.43 -1.33 3.07
N ALA A 700 24.47 -1.36 2.23
CA ALA A 700 24.35 -1.08 0.80
C ALA A 700 23.61 -2.20 0.01
N GLY A 701 23.56 -3.42 0.54
CA GLY A 701 22.91 -4.58 -0.08
C GLY A 701 21.43 -4.77 0.25
N GLU A 702 20.79 -3.76 0.85
CA GLU A 702 19.38 -3.82 1.24
C GLU A 702 18.42 -3.97 0.05
N ARG A 703 17.21 -4.50 0.31
CA ARG A 703 16.18 -4.74 -0.72
C ARG A 703 14.82 -4.16 -0.30
N PRO A 704 14.66 -2.83 -0.31
CA PRO A 704 13.41 -2.18 0.07
C PRO A 704 12.27 -2.48 -0.90
N GLU A 705 11.07 -2.66 -0.36
CA GLU A 705 9.85 -2.79 -1.14
C GLU A 705 9.17 -1.42 -1.33
N PHE A 706 9.52 -0.72 -2.39
CA PHE A 706 8.98 0.62 -2.67
C PHE A 706 7.51 0.60 -3.13
N GLY A 707 6.82 1.71 -2.85
CA GLY A 707 5.44 1.98 -3.25
C GLY A 707 4.86 3.18 -2.51
N ARG A 708 3.62 3.56 -2.82
CA ARG A 708 2.91 4.65 -2.10
C ARG A 708 2.80 4.33 -0.60
N SER A 709 3.26 5.25 0.24
CA SER A 709 3.23 5.13 1.71
C SER A 709 3.88 3.84 2.24
N TYR A 710 4.95 3.36 1.59
CA TYR A 710 5.51 2.03 1.87
C TYR A 710 6.08 1.86 3.29
N GLN A 711 6.48 2.94 3.95
CA GLN A 711 7.01 2.89 5.32
C GLN A 711 5.94 3.11 6.39
N THR A 712 4.75 3.59 6.02
CA THR A 712 3.67 3.87 6.97
C THR A 712 3.25 2.66 7.82
N PRO A 713 3.26 1.41 7.34
CA PRO A 713 2.99 0.24 8.19
C PRO A 713 3.89 0.14 9.42
N PHE A 714 5.16 0.58 9.32
CA PHE A 714 6.07 0.58 10.46
C PHE A 714 5.68 1.65 11.48
N ALA A 715 5.32 2.85 11.01
CA ALA A 715 4.83 3.93 11.88
C ALA A 715 3.54 3.52 12.60
N ASP A 716 2.61 2.94 11.85
CA ASP A 716 1.32 2.44 12.35
C ASP A 716 1.52 1.40 13.46
N ARG A 717 2.44 0.46 13.24
CA ARG A 717 2.79 -0.56 14.23
C ARG A 717 3.39 0.05 15.49
N ILE A 718 4.42 0.89 15.37
CA ILE A 718 5.07 1.54 16.51
C ILE A 718 4.05 2.35 17.32
N ARG A 719 3.18 3.10 16.65
CA ARG A 719 2.14 3.88 17.29
C ARG A 719 1.24 3.02 18.18
N HIS A 720 0.75 1.90 17.65
CA HIS A 720 -0.20 1.04 18.36
C HIS A 720 0.46 0.13 19.41
N GLU A 721 1.67 -0.38 19.16
CA GLU A 721 2.34 -1.32 20.06
C GLU A 721 3.26 -0.65 21.11
N ALA A 722 3.85 0.51 20.80
CA ALA A 722 4.65 1.28 21.75
C ALA A 722 3.83 2.38 22.45
N GLY A 723 2.70 2.82 21.88
CA GLY A 723 1.83 3.82 22.49
C GLY A 723 2.41 5.23 22.48
N VAL A 724 3.22 5.55 21.47
CA VAL A 724 3.96 6.81 21.34
C VAL A 724 3.50 7.57 20.10
N PRO A 725 3.52 8.92 20.10
CA PRO A 725 3.27 9.67 18.88
C PRO A 725 4.29 9.33 17.79
N VAL A 726 3.83 9.23 16.55
CA VAL A 726 4.71 8.93 15.41
C VAL A 726 4.59 9.96 14.29
N ILE A 727 5.70 10.12 13.57
CA ILE A 727 5.79 10.86 12.31
C ILE A 727 6.03 9.83 11.20
N ALA A 728 5.09 9.73 10.26
CA ALA A 728 5.21 8.81 9.13
C ALA A 728 5.89 9.49 7.94
N VAL A 729 6.79 8.76 7.28
CA VAL A 729 7.43 9.12 6.00
C VAL A 729 7.22 8.00 4.96
N GLY A 730 7.97 8.05 3.85
CA GLY A 730 8.04 6.95 2.88
C GLY A 730 7.04 7.07 1.74
N ALA A 731 7.27 8.04 0.85
CA ALA A 731 6.45 8.28 -0.34
C ALA A 731 4.97 8.59 -0.01
N ILE A 732 4.76 9.50 0.95
CA ILE A 732 3.52 10.26 1.12
C ILE A 732 3.60 11.44 0.16
N SER A 733 2.64 11.55 -0.77
CA SER A 733 2.75 12.44 -1.93
C SER A 733 1.54 13.36 -2.14
N SER A 734 0.37 13.01 -1.60
CA SER A 734 -0.85 13.81 -1.75
C SER A 734 -1.39 14.31 -0.41
N TRP A 735 -2.19 15.38 -0.43
CA TRP A 735 -2.90 15.85 0.78
C TRP A 735 -3.94 14.83 1.26
N ASP A 736 -4.47 14.03 0.34
CA ASP A 736 -5.42 12.97 0.62
C ASP A 736 -4.76 11.78 1.34
N ASP A 737 -3.48 11.50 1.04
CA ASP A 737 -2.66 10.57 1.82
C ASP A 737 -2.61 11.03 3.30
N VAL A 738 -2.29 12.31 3.51
CA VAL A 738 -2.17 12.89 4.86
C VAL A 738 -3.50 12.80 5.61
N ASN A 739 -4.61 13.25 5.00
CA ASN A 739 -5.93 13.16 5.63
C ASN A 739 -6.32 11.72 5.97
N SER A 740 -6.08 10.79 5.05
CA SER A 740 -6.39 9.37 5.22
C SER A 740 -5.60 8.75 6.38
N LEU A 741 -4.29 9.00 6.43
CA LEU A 741 -3.41 8.42 7.46
C LEU A 741 -3.73 8.95 8.86
N ILE A 742 -4.01 10.26 8.98
CA ILE A 742 -4.37 10.90 10.25
C ILE A 742 -5.72 10.38 10.77
N LEU A 743 -6.76 10.37 9.93
CA LEU A 743 -8.09 9.91 10.36
C LEU A 743 -8.12 8.42 10.68
N ALA A 744 -7.40 7.59 9.92
CA ALA A 744 -7.29 6.16 10.18
C ALA A 744 -6.52 5.83 11.49
N GLY A 745 -5.87 6.84 12.09
CA GLY A 745 -5.10 6.66 13.32
C GLY A 745 -3.76 5.95 13.11
N ARG A 746 -3.21 6.00 11.89
CA ARG A 746 -1.93 5.34 11.55
C ARG A 746 -0.71 6.18 11.87
N THR A 747 -0.89 7.49 12.01
CA THR A 747 0.17 8.44 12.34
C THR A 747 -0.41 9.69 13.00
N ASP A 748 0.43 10.46 13.68
CA ASP A 748 0.03 11.73 14.31
C ASP A 748 0.51 12.94 13.49
N LEU A 749 1.62 12.78 12.76
CA LEU A 749 2.17 13.75 11.80
C LEU A 749 2.61 13.03 10.51
N CYS A 750 2.61 13.75 9.39
CA CYS A 750 3.14 13.25 8.12
C CYS A 750 4.31 14.12 7.67
N ALA A 751 5.48 13.50 7.45
CA ALA A 751 6.65 14.17 6.92
C ALA A 751 6.81 13.89 5.41
N LEU A 752 6.87 14.98 4.63
CA LEU A 752 6.98 14.94 3.18
C LEU A 752 8.30 15.59 2.74
N ALA A 753 9.09 14.85 1.96
CA ALA A 753 10.38 15.29 1.44
C ALA A 753 10.25 15.84 0.00
N ARG A 754 10.35 14.96 -1.00
CA ARG A 754 10.30 15.28 -2.44
C ARG A 754 9.13 16.18 -2.87
N PRO A 755 7.89 16.03 -2.37
CA PRO A 755 6.81 16.98 -2.68
C PRO A 755 7.17 18.43 -2.36
N HIS A 756 7.88 18.69 -1.26
CA HIS A 756 8.35 20.03 -0.90
C HIS A 756 9.61 20.47 -1.66
N LEU A 757 10.36 19.56 -2.30
CA LEU A 757 11.42 19.92 -3.24
C LEU A 757 10.82 20.38 -4.58
N TYR A 758 9.80 19.67 -5.05
CA TYR A 758 9.05 20.00 -6.26
C TYR A 758 8.26 21.30 -6.09
N ASP A 759 7.63 21.47 -4.93
CA ASP A 759 6.78 22.62 -4.63
C ASP A 759 6.99 23.11 -3.18
N PRO A 760 7.73 24.22 -2.95
CA PRO A 760 7.95 24.74 -1.60
C PRO A 760 6.66 25.22 -0.92
N HIS A 761 5.59 25.48 -1.68
CA HIS A 761 4.29 25.94 -1.21
C HIS A 761 3.23 24.83 -1.22
N TRP A 762 3.66 23.57 -1.29
CA TRP A 762 2.77 22.40 -1.37
C TRP A 762 1.64 22.41 -0.34
N THR A 763 1.91 22.81 0.90
CA THR A 763 0.88 22.86 1.95
C THR A 763 -0.16 23.96 1.70
N LEU A 764 0.25 25.11 1.16
CA LEU A 764 -0.67 26.18 0.73
C LEU A 764 -1.52 25.74 -0.47
N HIS A 765 -0.91 25.06 -1.45
CA HIS A 765 -1.65 24.54 -2.61
C HIS A 765 -2.62 23.42 -2.22
N ALA A 766 -2.23 22.51 -1.32
CA ALA A 766 -3.11 21.52 -0.73
C ALA A 766 -4.33 22.16 -0.04
N ALA A 767 -4.14 23.30 0.64
CA ALA A 767 -5.24 24.04 1.23
C ALA A 767 -6.18 24.62 0.16
N ALA A 768 -5.62 25.25 -0.88
CA ALA A 768 -6.40 25.80 -1.99
C ALA A 768 -7.18 24.73 -2.77
N GLU A 769 -6.58 23.55 -2.99
CA GLU A 769 -7.22 22.40 -3.64
C GLU A 769 -8.41 21.87 -2.83
N GLN A 770 -8.30 21.91 -1.49
CA GLN A 770 -9.38 21.53 -0.57
C GLN A 770 -10.35 22.69 -0.26
N GLY A 771 -10.14 23.88 -0.84
CA GLY A 771 -10.94 25.08 -0.56
C GLY A 771 -10.85 25.57 0.90
N TYR A 772 -9.75 25.28 1.59
CA TYR A 772 -9.54 25.63 2.99
C TYR A 772 -8.83 26.98 3.17
N GLU A 773 -9.46 27.90 3.90
CA GLU A 773 -8.94 29.23 4.23
C GLU A 773 -8.82 29.47 5.75
N GLY A 774 -8.85 28.40 6.55
CA GLY A 774 -8.85 28.47 8.02
C GLY A 774 -7.46 28.65 8.65
N PRO A 775 -7.40 28.78 10.00
CA PRO A 775 -6.18 29.15 10.72
C PRO A 775 -5.06 28.09 10.69
N GLY A 776 -5.35 26.85 10.30
CA GLY A 776 -4.34 25.79 10.19
C GLY A 776 -3.31 26.05 9.10
N VAL A 777 -3.59 26.96 8.16
CA VAL A 777 -2.65 27.40 7.12
C VAL A 777 -2.99 28.82 6.67
N VAL A 778 -2.03 29.74 6.81
CA VAL A 778 -2.25 31.16 6.49
C VAL A 778 -1.30 31.56 5.37
N TRP A 779 -1.88 32.03 4.26
CA TRP A 779 -1.11 32.62 3.17
C TRP A 779 -0.41 33.90 3.66
N PRO A 780 0.92 34.02 3.48
CA PRO A 780 1.62 35.27 3.72
C PRO A 780 0.93 36.43 2.99
N ALA A 781 0.85 37.61 3.62
CA ALA A 781 0.13 38.75 3.05
C ALA A 781 0.55 39.07 1.60
N PRO A 782 1.84 39.05 1.22
CA PRO A 782 2.27 39.26 -0.16
C PRO A 782 1.82 38.16 -1.14
N TYR A 783 1.49 36.95 -0.67
CA TYR A 783 1.12 35.80 -1.52
C TYR A 783 -0.39 35.64 -1.67
N ARG A 784 -1.21 36.41 -0.95
CA ARG A 784 -2.68 36.26 -0.94
C ARG A 784 -3.33 36.30 -2.33
N ALA A 785 -2.78 37.07 -3.26
CA ALA A 785 -3.30 37.11 -4.64
C ALA A 785 -3.18 35.76 -5.37
N GLY A 786 -2.27 34.88 -4.92
CA GLY A 786 -2.07 33.52 -5.42
C GLY A 786 -2.84 32.45 -4.64
N SER A 787 -3.71 32.80 -3.69
CA SER A 787 -4.37 31.82 -2.80
C SER A 787 -5.43 30.94 -3.47
N ARG A 788 -5.56 31.04 -4.79
CA ARG A 788 -6.51 30.29 -5.61
C ARG A 788 -5.79 29.69 -6.80
N ARG A 789 -6.22 28.52 -7.24
CA ARG A 789 -5.66 27.86 -8.42
C ARG A 789 -5.76 28.81 -9.63
N PRO A 790 -4.67 29.06 -10.36
CA PRO A 790 -4.72 29.84 -11.59
C PRO A 790 -5.70 29.25 -12.59
N VAL A 791 -6.50 30.09 -13.25
CA VAL A 791 -7.38 29.66 -14.32
C VAL A 791 -6.51 29.23 -15.50
N THR A 792 -6.52 27.93 -15.80
CA THR A 792 -5.87 27.36 -16.99
C THR A 792 -6.93 27.11 -18.07
N GLY A 793 -6.51 26.70 -19.28
CA GLY A 793 -7.45 26.31 -20.34
C GLY A 793 -8.45 25.27 -19.83
N ARG A 794 -9.72 25.33 -20.29
CA ARG A 794 -10.80 24.44 -19.82
C ARG A 794 -10.40 22.97 -19.98
N THR A 795 -10.12 22.30 -18.86
CA THR A 795 -9.97 20.83 -18.77
C THR A 795 -11.22 20.15 -18.22
N ASP A 796 -12.14 20.92 -17.63
CA ASP A 796 -13.36 20.38 -17.02
C ASP A 796 -14.41 20.09 -18.10
N ALA A 797 -14.89 18.84 -18.16
CA ALA A 797 -16.14 18.51 -18.85
C ALA A 797 -17.25 19.42 -18.30
N PRO A 798 -18.15 19.95 -19.14
CA PRO A 798 -19.22 20.83 -18.69
C PRO A 798 -20.04 20.13 -17.61
N ARG A 799 -20.06 20.70 -16.39
CA ARG A 799 -20.89 20.20 -15.29
C ARG A 799 -22.34 20.07 -15.80
N PRO A 800 -23.01 18.91 -15.62
CA PRO A 800 -24.41 18.78 -15.98
C PRO A 800 -25.20 19.84 -15.23
N ARG A 801 -25.74 20.84 -15.96
CA ARG A 801 -26.53 21.94 -15.37
C ARG A 801 -28.02 21.58 -15.26
N LEU A 802 -28.43 20.46 -15.84
CA LEU A 802 -29.82 20.03 -15.91
C LEU A 802 -29.88 18.52 -15.70
N THR A 803 -30.43 18.09 -14.58
CA THR A 803 -30.97 16.73 -14.44
C THR A 803 -32.41 16.85 -14.91
N LEU A 804 -32.72 16.33 -16.10
CA LEU A 804 -34.12 16.17 -16.49
C LEU A 804 -34.71 15.16 -15.51
N HIS A 805 -35.54 15.62 -14.58
CA HIS A 805 -36.38 14.72 -13.80
C HIS A 805 -37.22 13.95 -14.79
N GLY A 806 -36.87 12.68 -15.02
CA GLY A 806 -37.68 11.77 -15.80
C GLY A 806 -39.08 11.81 -15.22
N THR A 807 -40.01 12.32 -16.01
CA THR A 807 -41.43 12.19 -15.75
C THR A 807 -41.72 10.72 -15.57
N GLY A 808 -42.08 10.34 -14.34
CA GLY A 808 -42.81 9.11 -14.14
C GLY A 808 -44.05 9.17 -15.01
N GLN A 809 -44.20 8.17 -15.88
CA GLN A 809 -45.49 7.74 -16.38
C GLN A 809 -45.34 6.31 -16.88
N ASP A 810 -46.14 5.45 -16.24
CA ASP A 810 -46.53 4.11 -16.62
C ASP A 810 -46.55 3.88 -18.14
N VAL A 811 -45.86 2.83 -18.62
CA VAL A 811 -46.39 1.67 -19.38
C VAL A 811 -45.38 0.52 -19.28
#